data_AF-A0A7C4J7X5-F1
#
_entry.id   AF-A0A7C4J7X5-F1
#
_cell.length_a   1.000
_cell.length_b   1.000
_cell.length_c   1.000
_cell.angle_alpha   90.00
_cell.angle_beta   90.00
_cell.angle_gamma   90.00
#
_symmetry.space_group_name_H-M   'P 1'
#
loop_
_entity.id
_entity.type
_entity.pdbx_description
1 polymer ?
#
loop_
_entity_poly.entity_id
_entity_poly.type
_entity_poly.pdbx_seq_one_letter_code
_entity_poly.pdbx_strand_id
1 'polypeptide(L)'
;MKQILVIHLGDGEAVETVEFLGQTISIRRIGCHGDAGRARALIEQADGQVDAIGLEGLPVQLRLGGIARPHSIGSSLPAAASCTPVVDGGGVRGGLERWGVILADRAQPGIFAEKRILLTPGLNHGGLSQAMYRHSASLRYADPLVYFALPDLPGVGSHRTLDQAATLTLEQLKDAPFRRLLPQAGAPGQPRAAAPFEWADVIAGDIGAIRRYAPTGLKRKTIVVEHAGEEDVNDLKARGASIVVTLMPALDGKGRLGRWSAATIEAILAALRPDPALSLDENTYLDLIAEIDWAPHIRYLQPDEAGVNKFAFVIHPLDVRFIHAHPAFRWTKLLPDSLVETVAAYLPPMYLSRVTGGQSPVTGQKIEGYLISLGATPRQMMRRGERFTYERLNKAARIAERLGARIMGLGAFTSVVGDAGITVAHEADIAITSGNSLTVAATLEAAKQAVIKMGATDLTKGKAMVVGATGSIGSVCARLLAQAIYNVVLVSIEPERLIDLKRRIQAETPGAAITIATRADEHIADCDLIVTATSAFGQRVIDITQCKPGAVICDVARPEDINPQEAALRPDVLVIESGEVLIPGDIDFGYDIGLPPKTAYACLAETSLLAMEGRFEDYTLGRNIEIERVKEIYRLFKKHEYQLAGLRSFGEYLTDDDIARKREYAEQYRRDPELFARVKEEGAIKLAAIPPMSKHVSSQGSGEFAKWAGLGATISLGLLGLWQIVRPRKN
;
A
#
# COMPACT_ATOMS: atom_id res chain seq x y z
N MET A 1 1.24 29.00 41.65
CA MET A 1 0.49 29.22 40.40
C MET A 1 1.27 30.19 39.55
N LYS A 2 1.61 29.80 38.32
CA LYS A 2 2.33 30.65 37.36
C LYS A 2 1.35 31.48 36.53
N GLN A 3 1.71 32.72 36.20
CA GLN A 3 0.89 33.63 35.40
C GLN A 3 1.57 33.86 34.04
N ILE A 4 0.85 33.58 32.96
CA ILE A 4 1.34 33.74 31.59
C ILE A 4 0.42 34.70 30.85
N LEU A 5 1.00 35.67 30.15
CA LEU A 5 0.29 36.51 29.20
C LEU A 5 0.61 36.07 27.78
N VAL A 6 -0.38 35.82 26.94
CA VAL A 6 -0.21 35.57 25.51
C VAL A 6 -0.86 36.70 24.73
N ILE A 7 -0.05 37.45 24.00
CA ILE A 7 -0.51 38.52 23.11
C ILE A 7 -0.66 37.94 21.71
N HIS A 8 -1.86 37.99 21.13
CA HIS A 8 -2.16 37.39 19.82
C HIS A 8 -2.71 38.40 18.80
N LEU A 9 -2.60 38.07 17.51
CA LEU A 9 -3.01 38.96 16.39
C LEU A 9 -4.50 39.28 16.30
N GLY A 10 -5.32 38.43 16.91
CA GLY A 10 -6.77 38.50 16.83
C GLY A 10 -7.36 39.54 17.79
N ASP A 11 -8.64 39.33 18.08
CA ASP A 11 -9.46 40.18 18.93
C ASP A 11 -9.89 39.39 20.17
N GLY A 12 -10.33 40.11 21.20
CA GLY A 12 -10.87 39.51 22.42
C GLY A 12 -9.84 39.25 23.52
N GLU A 13 -10.34 38.72 24.62
CA GLU A 13 -9.56 38.38 25.80
C GLU A 13 -10.16 37.11 26.42
N ALA A 14 -9.30 36.20 26.85
CA ALA A 14 -9.69 34.97 27.53
C ALA A 14 -8.70 34.65 28.64
N VAL A 15 -9.19 34.03 29.72
CA VAL A 15 -8.34 33.49 30.79
C VAL A 15 -8.72 32.04 30.97
N GLU A 16 -7.73 31.16 30.94
CA GLU A 16 -7.89 29.74 31.24
C GLU A 16 -6.84 29.28 32.26
N THR A 17 -7.18 28.28 33.05
CA THR A 17 -6.24 27.65 33.99
C THR A 17 -6.00 26.21 33.55
N VAL A 18 -4.73 25.83 33.49
CA VAL A 18 -4.29 24.48 33.09
C VAL A 18 -3.33 23.91 34.12
N GLU A 19 -3.23 22.59 34.16
CA GLU A 19 -2.24 21.86 34.94
C GLU A 19 -1.18 21.32 33.98
N PHE A 20 0.08 21.74 34.13
CA PHE A 20 1.16 21.36 33.24
C PHE A 20 2.45 21.14 34.01
N LEU A 21 3.13 20.01 33.79
CA LEU A 21 4.32 19.58 34.55
C LEU A 21 4.14 19.67 36.08
N GLY A 22 2.94 19.31 36.57
CA GLY A 22 2.60 19.35 37.99
C GLY A 22 2.42 20.75 38.58
N GLN A 23 2.28 21.78 37.74
CA GLN A 23 2.08 23.17 38.15
C GLN A 23 0.76 23.72 37.60
N THR A 24 0.02 24.44 38.45
CA THR A 24 -1.13 25.24 38.04
C THR A 24 -0.67 26.51 37.33
N ILE A 25 -1.14 26.71 36.09
CA ILE A 25 -0.78 27.85 35.24
C ILE A 25 -2.05 28.60 34.83
N SER A 26 -2.06 29.90 35.04
CA SER A 26 -3.05 30.84 34.50
C SER A 26 -2.55 31.38 33.16
N ILE A 27 -3.30 31.18 32.10
CA ILE A 27 -2.98 31.70 30.76
C ILE A 27 -4.03 32.77 30.43
N ARG A 28 -3.59 34.02 30.41
CA ARG A 28 -4.39 35.15 29.92
C ARG A 28 -4.01 35.43 28.48
N ARG A 29 -4.95 35.28 27.55
CA ARG A 29 -4.77 35.59 26.12
C ARG A 29 -5.44 36.92 25.81
N ILE A 30 -4.73 37.84 25.16
CA ILE A 30 -5.26 39.16 24.79
C ILE A 30 -4.91 39.54 23.35
N GLY A 31 -5.91 40.01 22.61
CA GLY A 31 -5.76 40.45 21.24
C GLY A 31 -5.09 41.82 21.11
N CYS A 32 -4.11 41.93 20.22
CA CYS A 32 -3.49 43.20 19.83
C CYS A 32 -4.00 43.75 18.49
N HIS A 33 -4.92 43.05 17.81
CA HIS A 33 -5.40 43.39 16.46
C HIS A 33 -4.30 43.46 15.39
N GLY A 34 -3.11 42.90 15.65
CA GLY A 34 -1.94 43.03 14.79
C GLY A 34 -1.26 44.41 14.87
N ASP A 35 -1.62 45.23 15.85
CA ASP A 35 -1.00 46.53 16.10
C ASP A 35 0.21 46.39 17.05
N ALA A 36 1.37 46.81 16.57
CA ALA A 36 2.62 46.70 17.32
C ALA A 36 2.70 47.63 18.53
N GLY A 37 2.08 48.83 18.45
CA GLY A 37 2.05 49.78 19.55
C GLY A 37 1.21 49.25 20.71
N ARG A 38 0.05 48.66 20.41
CA ARG A 38 -0.78 47.97 21.39
C ARG A 38 -0.07 46.75 21.98
N ALA A 39 0.59 45.94 21.16
CA ALA A 39 1.38 44.82 21.67
C ALA A 39 2.47 45.30 22.64
N ARG A 40 3.20 46.37 22.29
CA ARG A 40 4.21 46.98 23.16
C ARG A 40 3.63 47.48 24.48
N ALA A 41 2.52 48.22 24.44
CA ALA A 41 1.86 48.72 25.65
C ALA A 41 1.40 47.58 26.57
N LEU A 42 0.92 46.48 26.02
CA LEU A 42 0.54 45.29 26.79
C LEU A 42 1.75 44.59 27.43
N ILE A 43 2.90 44.55 26.74
CA ILE A 43 4.16 44.03 27.31
C ILE A 43 4.60 44.91 28.49
N GLU A 44 4.67 46.22 28.28
CA GLU A 44 5.07 47.19 29.32
C GLU A 44 4.14 47.14 30.54
N GLN A 45 2.84 46.98 30.31
CA GLN A 45 1.86 46.85 31.39
C GLN A 45 2.03 45.55 32.19
N ALA A 46 2.47 44.46 31.54
CA ALA A 46 2.57 43.14 32.16
C ALA A 46 3.96 42.84 32.74
N ASP A 47 4.97 43.63 32.39
CA ASP A 47 6.34 43.46 32.87
C ASP A 47 6.41 43.48 34.40
N GLY A 48 7.03 42.45 34.98
CA GLY A 48 7.09 42.22 36.42
C GLY A 48 5.79 41.73 37.07
N GLN A 49 4.67 41.65 36.34
CA GLN A 49 3.37 41.16 36.86
C GLN A 49 3.05 39.72 36.48
N VAL A 50 3.70 39.20 35.43
CA VAL A 50 3.55 37.82 34.96
C VAL A 50 4.90 37.12 34.84
N ASP A 51 4.91 35.79 34.90
CA ASP A 51 6.13 34.97 34.84
C ASP A 51 6.72 34.89 33.43
N ALA A 52 5.90 35.00 32.38
CA ALA A 52 6.34 35.07 30.99
C ALA A 52 5.27 35.68 30.06
N ILE A 53 5.73 36.22 28.93
CA ILE A 53 4.89 36.76 27.86
C ILE A 53 5.14 36.03 26.54
N GLY A 54 4.10 35.46 25.93
CA GLY A 54 4.13 34.84 24.61
C GLY A 54 3.58 35.76 23.53
N LEU A 55 4.26 35.81 22.37
CA LEU A 55 3.92 36.62 21.20
C LEU A 55 3.39 35.74 20.07
N GLU A 56 2.07 35.51 20.03
CA GLU A 56 1.43 34.64 19.05
C GLU A 56 1.17 35.39 17.73
N GLY A 57 1.90 35.01 16.67
CA GLY A 57 1.81 35.62 15.35
C GLY A 57 2.56 36.94 15.20
N LEU A 58 3.39 37.29 16.19
CA LEU A 58 4.22 38.49 16.21
C LEU A 58 5.71 38.08 16.20
N PRO A 59 6.21 37.42 15.13
CA PRO A 59 7.55 36.83 15.13
C PRO A 59 8.64 37.87 15.33
N VAL A 60 9.61 37.53 16.17
CA VAL A 60 10.85 38.28 16.42
C VAL A 60 11.85 38.00 15.29
N GLN A 61 11.90 36.76 14.82
CA GLN A 61 12.70 36.33 13.68
C GLN A 61 11.86 35.61 12.63
N LEU A 62 12.26 35.80 11.37
CA LEU A 62 11.76 35.07 10.22
C LEU A 62 12.81 34.06 9.78
N ARG A 63 12.39 32.81 9.56
CA ARG A 63 13.26 31.71 9.12
C ARG A 63 12.67 31.04 7.90
N LEU A 64 13.49 30.84 6.87
CA LEU A 64 13.10 30.11 5.66
C LEU A 64 14.32 29.36 5.13
N GLY A 65 14.22 28.03 5.01
CA GLY A 65 15.37 27.18 4.75
C GLY A 65 16.45 27.36 5.84
N GLY A 66 17.71 27.47 5.43
CA GLY A 66 18.84 27.71 6.34
C GLY A 66 19.05 29.18 6.73
N ILE A 67 18.16 30.10 6.34
CA ILE A 67 18.37 31.54 6.49
C ILE A 67 17.43 32.10 7.55
N ALA A 68 17.96 32.97 8.41
CA ALA A 68 17.20 33.75 9.38
C ALA A 68 17.38 35.25 9.16
N ARG A 69 16.33 36.03 9.41
CA ARG A 69 16.32 37.50 9.42
C ARG A 69 15.45 38.03 10.57
N PRO A 70 15.86 39.08 11.29
CA PRO A 70 14.98 39.73 12.24
C PRO A 70 13.79 40.39 11.51
N HIS A 71 12.60 40.31 12.11
CA HIS A 71 11.46 41.11 11.66
C HIS A 71 11.58 42.52 12.23
N SER A 72 11.49 43.56 11.41
CA SER A 72 11.90 44.93 11.77
C SER A 72 11.17 45.50 12.98
N ILE A 73 9.86 45.24 13.08
CA ILE A 73 9.04 45.66 14.23
C ILE A 73 9.07 44.62 15.34
N GLY A 74 8.98 43.33 14.96
CA GLY A 74 8.84 42.22 15.90
C GLY A 74 10.05 42.07 16.81
N SER A 75 11.25 42.25 16.27
CA SER A 75 12.50 42.18 17.05
C SER A 75 12.65 43.27 18.09
N SER A 76 11.83 44.33 18.04
CA SER A 76 11.84 45.40 19.04
C SER A 76 10.90 45.13 20.24
N LEU A 77 9.93 44.21 20.10
CA LEU A 77 8.92 43.96 21.13
C LEU A 77 9.49 43.37 22.43
N PRO A 78 10.43 42.40 22.40
CA PRO A 78 10.98 41.83 23.65
C PRO A 78 11.65 42.87 24.55
N ALA A 79 12.25 43.91 23.97
CA ALA A 79 12.93 44.98 24.70
C ALA A 79 11.97 45.93 25.45
N ALA A 80 10.65 45.74 25.31
CA ALA A 80 9.64 46.50 26.06
C ALA A 80 9.44 45.95 27.48
N ALA A 81 9.96 44.77 27.81
CA ALA A 81 10.03 44.22 29.15
C ALA A 81 11.47 44.21 29.67
N SER A 82 11.67 44.55 30.94
CA SER A 82 12.96 44.53 31.62
C SER A 82 13.12 43.31 32.54
N CYS A 83 12.01 42.80 33.08
CA CYS A 83 12.02 41.73 34.08
C CYS A 83 11.42 40.42 33.54
N THR A 84 10.30 40.52 32.82
CA THR A 84 9.55 39.38 32.35
C THR A 84 10.09 38.87 31.01
N PRO A 85 10.36 37.56 30.86
CA PRO A 85 10.81 36.98 29.59
C PRO A 85 9.69 37.08 28.52
N VAL A 86 10.07 37.51 27.32
CA VAL A 86 9.17 37.65 26.16
C VAL A 86 9.64 36.71 25.05
N VAL A 87 8.76 35.83 24.58
CA VAL A 87 9.06 34.76 23.61
C VAL A 87 8.03 34.70 22.48
N ASP A 88 8.38 34.16 21.30
CA ASP A 88 7.50 34.09 20.12
C ASP A 88 7.20 32.67 19.61
N GLY A 89 7.64 31.65 20.35
CA GLY A 89 7.53 30.23 19.99
C GLY A 89 8.76 29.70 19.25
N GLY A 90 9.66 30.58 18.79
CA GLY A 90 10.85 30.20 18.01
C GLY A 90 11.80 29.26 18.75
N GLY A 91 11.82 29.28 20.09
CA GLY A 91 12.69 28.42 20.89
C GLY A 91 12.26 26.95 20.94
N VAL A 92 10.96 26.66 20.78
CA VAL A 92 10.41 25.29 20.94
C VAL A 92 9.83 24.71 19.65
N ARG A 93 9.37 25.57 18.74
CA ARG A 93 8.62 25.18 17.52
C ARG A 93 9.37 24.14 16.71
N GLY A 94 10.62 24.40 16.36
CA GLY A 94 11.41 23.49 15.53
C GLY A 94 11.59 22.10 16.15
N GLY A 95 11.84 22.03 17.46
CA GLY A 95 11.98 20.78 18.20
C GLY A 95 10.68 19.99 18.28
N LEU A 96 9.59 20.64 18.68
CA LEU A 96 8.27 20.01 18.83
C LEU A 96 7.67 19.58 17.49
N GLU A 97 7.86 20.37 16.42
CA GLU A 97 7.45 19.96 15.07
C GLU A 97 8.17 18.68 14.63
N ARG A 98 9.50 18.63 14.79
CA ARG A 98 10.31 17.46 14.41
C ARG A 98 9.87 16.23 15.19
N TRP A 99 9.77 16.37 16.51
CA TRP A 99 9.39 15.26 17.37
C TRP A 99 7.95 14.82 17.15
N GLY A 100 7.02 15.77 16.96
CA GLY A 100 5.62 15.52 16.66
C GLY A 100 5.43 14.73 15.37
N VAL A 101 6.16 15.06 14.30
CA VAL A 101 6.10 14.27 13.05
C VAL A 101 6.59 12.84 13.29
N ILE A 102 7.70 12.65 14.01
CA ILE A 102 8.24 11.32 14.34
C ILE A 102 7.23 10.51 15.17
N LEU A 103 6.62 11.12 16.19
CA LEU A 103 5.63 10.44 17.03
C LEU A 103 4.35 10.12 16.26
N ALA A 104 3.92 10.99 15.34
CA ALA A 104 2.74 10.76 14.51
C ALA A 104 2.96 9.60 13.54
N ASP A 105 4.14 9.51 12.91
CA ASP A 105 4.51 8.38 12.05
C ASP A 105 4.59 7.06 12.81
N ARG A 106 5.13 7.08 14.04
CA ARG A 106 5.13 5.88 14.91
C ARG A 106 3.72 5.43 15.31
N ALA A 107 2.84 6.38 15.62
CA ALA A 107 1.46 6.08 16.01
C ALA A 107 0.62 5.59 14.82
N GLN A 108 0.88 6.11 13.62
CA GLN A 108 0.19 5.74 12.39
C GLN A 108 1.22 5.50 11.26
N PRO A 109 1.84 4.30 11.21
CA PRO A 109 2.86 3.98 10.20
C PRO A 109 2.35 4.19 8.77
N GLY A 110 3.13 4.92 7.97
CA GLY A 110 2.80 5.22 6.56
C GLY A 110 1.91 6.46 6.37
N ILE A 111 1.61 7.21 7.44
CA ILE A 111 0.85 8.47 7.33
C ILE A 111 1.57 9.51 6.45
N PHE A 112 2.92 9.50 6.43
CA PHE A 112 3.75 10.43 5.63
C PHE A 112 4.59 9.76 4.52
N ALA A 113 4.68 8.43 4.48
CA ALA A 113 5.55 7.69 3.56
C ALA A 113 5.19 7.94 2.09
N GLU A 114 6.18 8.37 1.30
CA GLU A 114 6.07 8.66 -0.15
C GLU A 114 4.95 9.65 -0.54
N LYS A 115 4.42 10.41 0.44
CA LYS A 115 3.35 11.40 0.22
C LYS A 115 3.86 12.62 -0.52
N ARG A 116 3.00 13.27 -1.29
CA ARG A 116 3.27 14.62 -1.80
C ARG A 116 2.93 15.63 -0.71
N ILE A 117 3.91 16.44 -0.30
CA ILE A 117 3.79 17.32 0.85
C ILE A 117 3.83 18.77 0.39
N LEU A 118 2.84 19.57 0.79
CA LEU A 118 2.81 21.01 0.58
C LEU A 118 2.87 21.74 1.92
N LEU A 119 3.95 22.49 2.16
CA LEU A 119 4.09 23.39 3.29
C LEU A 119 3.37 24.72 3.03
N THR A 120 2.44 25.10 3.89
CA THR A 120 1.52 26.22 3.71
C THR A 120 1.42 27.09 4.97
N PRO A 121 2.30 28.10 5.11
CA PRO A 121 3.59 28.28 4.42
C PRO A 121 4.71 27.46 5.08
N GLY A 122 5.92 27.50 4.51
CA GLY A 122 7.14 26.97 5.14
C GLY A 122 7.90 27.99 6.00
N LEU A 123 7.59 29.29 5.87
CA LEU A 123 8.12 30.35 6.73
C LEU A 123 7.92 29.99 8.20
N ASN A 124 9.00 30.03 8.98
CA ASN A 124 9.09 29.67 10.40
C ASN A 124 8.83 28.19 10.75
N HIS A 125 8.50 27.34 9.78
CA HIS A 125 8.23 25.91 9.96
C HIS A 125 9.44 25.04 9.54
N GLY A 126 10.64 25.43 9.98
CA GLY A 126 11.89 24.74 9.62
C GLY A 126 11.97 23.31 10.17
N GLY A 127 11.45 23.09 11.39
CA GLY A 127 11.43 21.76 12.01
C GLY A 127 10.48 20.82 11.28
N LEU A 128 9.27 21.31 10.99
CA LEU A 128 8.26 20.59 10.21
C LEU A 128 8.76 20.24 8.81
N SER A 129 9.38 21.20 8.12
CA SER A 129 9.97 20.97 6.80
C SER A 129 11.04 19.87 6.83
N GLN A 130 11.99 19.98 7.76
CA GLN A 130 13.07 19.02 7.90
C GLN A 130 12.55 17.61 8.21
N ALA A 131 11.55 17.50 9.07
CA ALA A 131 10.96 16.21 9.42
C ALA A 131 10.20 15.61 8.23
N MET A 132 9.36 16.39 7.56
CA MET A 132 8.59 15.95 6.40
C MET A 132 9.48 15.48 5.24
N TYR A 133 10.60 16.18 4.98
CA TYR A 133 11.54 15.82 3.93
C TYR A 133 12.18 14.43 4.13
N ARG A 134 12.30 13.96 5.38
CA ARG A 134 12.81 12.61 5.68
C ARG A 134 11.84 11.49 5.28
N HIS A 135 10.54 11.78 5.24
CA HIS A 135 9.50 10.80 4.87
C HIS A 135 9.14 10.83 3.38
N SER A 136 9.44 11.94 2.68
CA SER A 136 9.21 12.04 1.24
C SER A 136 10.07 13.11 0.58
N ALA A 137 10.68 12.74 -0.55
CA ALA A 137 11.39 13.68 -1.43
C ALA A 137 10.43 14.62 -2.21
N SER A 138 9.13 14.33 -2.22
CA SER A 138 8.11 15.12 -2.94
C SER A 138 7.55 16.23 -2.05
N LEU A 139 8.38 17.22 -1.74
CA LEU A 139 8.01 18.37 -0.89
C LEU A 139 8.02 19.69 -1.69
N ARG A 140 6.97 20.50 -1.51
CA ARG A 140 6.82 21.85 -2.07
C ARG A 140 6.44 22.86 -0.99
N TYR A 141 6.74 24.12 -1.26
CA TYR A 141 6.49 25.29 -0.44
C TYR A 141 5.45 26.18 -1.11
N ALA A 142 4.36 26.45 -0.40
CA ALA A 142 3.32 27.36 -0.86
C ALA A 142 3.67 28.83 -0.58
N ASP A 143 4.82 29.14 0.03
CA ASP A 143 5.25 30.51 0.35
C ASP A 143 5.10 31.49 -0.84
N PRO A 144 5.53 31.15 -2.07
CA PRO A 144 5.39 32.08 -3.19
C PRO A 144 3.91 32.33 -3.57
N LEU A 145 3.08 31.31 -3.41
CA LEU A 145 1.64 31.39 -3.62
C LEU A 145 0.96 32.21 -2.50
N VAL A 146 1.27 31.91 -1.24
CA VAL A 146 0.69 32.55 -0.05
C VAL A 146 1.05 34.04 -0.02
N TYR A 147 2.34 34.37 -0.10
CA TYR A 147 2.84 35.72 0.16
C TYR A 147 2.90 36.63 -1.07
N PHE A 148 3.04 36.07 -2.28
CA PHE A 148 3.27 36.84 -3.51
C PHE A 148 2.26 36.55 -4.63
N ALA A 149 1.26 35.69 -4.39
CA ALA A 149 0.24 35.34 -5.38
C ALA A 149 0.80 34.75 -6.68
N LEU A 150 1.98 34.11 -6.65
CA LEU A 150 2.59 33.58 -7.87
C LEU A 150 1.78 32.37 -8.40
N PRO A 151 1.69 32.22 -9.74
CA PRO A 151 1.04 31.06 -10.35
C PRO A 151 1.86 29.76 -10.16
N ASP A 152 1.20 28.62 -10.30
CA ASP A 152 1.83 27.29 -10.27
C ASP A 152 2.62 27.04 -11.56
N LEU A 153 3.86 27.52 -11.60
CA LEU A 153 4.81 27.30 -12.70
C LEU A 153 5.86 26.26 -12.31
N PRO A 154 6.41 25.48 -13.28
CA PRO A 154 7.44 24.49 -13.01
C PRO A 154 8.61 25.08 -12.21
N GLY A 155 8.94 24.42 -11.09
CA GLY A 155 10.02 24.83 -10.20
C GLY A 155 9.60 25.79 -9.09
N VAL A 156 8.54 26.58 -9.23
CA VAL A 156 8.08 27.50 -8.17
C VAL A 156 7.68 26.70 -6.92
N GLY A 157 8.23 27.10 -5.77
CA GLY A 157 7.98 26.42 -4.50
C GLY A 157 8.67 25.05 -4.38
N SER A 158 9.56 24.68 -5.30
CA SER A 158 10.38 23.48 -5.12
C SER A 158 11.47 23.71 -4.06
N HIS A 159 11.97 22.63 -3.45
CA HIS A 159 13.12 22.72 -2.55
C HIS A 159 14.33 23.43 -3.18
N ARG A 160 14.64 23.16 -4.46
CA ARG A 160 15.77 23.80 -5.15
C ARG A 160 15.60 25.32 -5.27
N THR A 161 14.38 25.77 -5.55
CA THR A 161 14.09 27.21 -5.64
C THR A 161 13.99 27.89 -4.28
N LEU A 162 13.68 27.14 -3.23
CA LEU A 162 13.59 27.70 -1.88
C LEU A 162 14.92 28.31 -1.47
N ASP A 163 16.02 27.56 -1.55
CA ASP A 163 17.33 28.04 -1.10
C ASP A 163 17.78 29.29 -1.87
N GLN A 164 17.45 29.37 -3.16
CA GLN A 164 17.74 30.52 -4.01
C GLN A 164 16.85 31.73 -3.71
N ALA A 165 15.58 31.49 -3.39
CA ALA A 165 14.59 32.54 -3.15
C ALA A 165 14.50 32.96 -1.68
N ALA A 166 15.06 32.20 -0.74
CA ALA A 166 14.89 32.40 0.70
C ALA A 166 15.36 33.79 1.14
N THR A 167 16.56 34.21 0.73
CA THR A 167 17.07 35.55 1.04
C THR A 167 16.13 36.64 0.53
N LEU A 168 15.73 36.59 -0.75
CA LEU A 168 14.84 37.59 -1.35
C LEU A 168 13.47 37.62 -0.68
N THR A 169 12.93 36.44 -0.36
CA THR A 169 11.64 36.28 0.33
C THR A 169 11.70 36.92 1.71
N LEU A 170 12.74 36.61 2.49
CA LEU A 170 12.94 37.18 3.83
C LEU A 170 13.17 38.69 3.78
N GLU A 171 13.95 39.20 2.81
CA GLU A 171 14.15 40.65 2.66
C GLU A 171 12.86 41.39 2.32
N GLN A 172 11.91 40.78 1.60
CA GLN A 172 10.59 41.37 1.34
C GLN A 172 9.63 41.23 2.52
N LEU A 173 9.76 40.18 3.32
CA LEU A 173 8.86 39.88 4.43
C LEU A 173 9.30 40.48 5.78
N LYS A 174 10.56 40.91 5.93
CA LYS A 174 11.07 41.47 7.19
C LYS A 174 10.32 42.71 7.68
N ASP A 175 9.66 43.43 6.77
CA ASP A 175 8.86 44.64 7.05
C ASP A 175 7.35 44.41 6.83
N ALA A 176 6.93 43.17 6.59
CA ALA A 176 5.54 42.86 6.29
C ALA A 176 4.67 42.99 7.55
N PRO A 177 3.43 43.50 7.44
CA PRO A 177 2.49 43.48 8.57
C PRO A 177 2.30 42.07 9.12
N PHE A 178 2.16 41.93 10.44
CA PHE A 178 2.06 40.62 11.09
C PHE A 178 0.91 39.74 10.54
N ARG A 179 -0.24 40.35 10.21
CA ARG A 179 -1.38 39.65 9.58
C ARG A 179 -1.09 39.09 8.19
N ARG A 180 -0.03 39.58 7.52
CA ARG A 180 0.49 39.00 6.28
C ARG A 180 1.40 37.81 6.56
N LEU A 181 2.20 37.86 7.62
CA LEU A 181 3.13 36.79 8.02
C LEU A 181 2.42 35.55 8.56
N LEU A 182 1.39 35.75 9.40
CA LEU A 182 0.51 34.71 9.91
C LEU A 182 -0.95 34.96 9.45
N PRO A 183 -1.33 34.49 8.25
CA PRO A 183 -2.67 34.69 7.71
C PRO A 183 -3.73 34.01 8.60
N GLN A 184 -4.75 34.76 9.02
CA GLN A 184 -5.89 34.18 9.74
C GLN A 184 -6.85 33.44 8.78
N ALA A 185 -7.82 32.68 9.31
CA ALA A 185 -8.88 32.11 8.46
C ALA A 185 -9.67 33.22 7.70
N GLY A 186 -10.38 32.85 6.63
CA GLY A 186 -11.23 33.75 5.85
C GLY A 186 -10.98 33.68 4.34
N ALA A 187 -11.64 34.54 3.56
CA ALA A 187 -11.43 34.57 2.11
C ALA A 187 -10.09 35.25 1.75
N PRO A 188 -9.37 34.76 0.74
CA PRO A 188 -8.18 35.44 0.27
C PRO A 188 -8.60 36.69 -0.51
N GLY A 189 -7.89 37.81 -0.31
CA GLY A 189 -8.19 39.06 -1.05
C GLY A 189 -8.00 38.93 -2.57
N GLN A 190 -7.18 37.96 -3.01
CA GLN A 190 -7.03 37.55 -4.40
C GLN A 190 -6.99 36.01 -4.47
N PRO A 191 -7.66 35.37 -5.44
CA PRO A 191 -7.62 33.91 -5.58
C PRO A 191 -6.20 33.37 -5.68
N ARG A 192 -5.99 32.14 -5.18
CA ARG A 192 -4.74 31.40 -5.32
C ARG A 192 -4.95 30.15 -6.17
N ALA A 193 -3.87 29.68 -6.79
CA ALA A 193 -3.93 28.46 -7.58
C ALA A 193 -4.29 27.26 -6.68
N ALA A 194 -5.33 26.51 -7.05
CA ALA A 194 -5.71 25.28 -6.33
C ALA A 194 -4.75 24.12 -6.62
N ALA A 195 -4.03 24.15 -7.74
CA ALA A 195 -3.22 23.04 -8.24
C ALA A 195 -2.17 22.51 -7.24
N PRO A 196 -1.43 23.34 -6.48
CA PRO A 196 -0.51 22.84 -5.46
C PRO A 196 -1.23 22.05 -4.35
N PHE A 197 -2.41 22.52 -3.91
CA PHE A 197 -3.22 21.82 -2.90
C PHE A 197 -3.84 20.53 -3.46
N GLU A 198 -4.29 20.54 -4.72
CA GLU A 198 -4.79 19.34 -5.40
C GLU A 198 -3.68 18.28 -5.52
N TRP A 199 -2.44 18.70 -5.81
CA TRP A 199 -1.27 17.84 -5.97
C TRP A 199 -0.84 17.15 -4.66
N ALA A 200 -0.97 17.82 -3.53
CA ALA A 200 -0.47 17.35 -2.23
C ALA A 200 -1.35 16.25 -1.63
N ASP A 201 -0.77 15.19 -1.06
CA ASP A 201 -1.50 14.24 -0.20
C ASP A 201 -1.54 14.75 1.25
N VAL A 202 -0.50 15.47 1.65
CA VAL A 202 -0.35 16.10 2.97
C VAL A 202 -0.21 17.61 2.80
N ILE A 203 -1.03 18.38 3.50
CA ILE A 203 -0.91 19.85 3.58
C ILE A 203 -0.48 20.17 5.00
N ALA A 204 0.69 20.76 5.15
CA ALA A 204 1.32 20.98 6.45
C ALA A 204 1.66 22.46 6.66
N GLY A 205 1.62 22.99 7.88
CA GLY A 205 2.01 24.37 8.19
C GLY A 205 1.02 25.08 9.12
N ASP A 206 0.59 26.28 8.73
CA ASP A 206 -0.30 27.11 9.55
C ASP A 206 -1.78 26.88 9.22
N ILE A 207 -2.59 26.69 10.25
CA ILE A 207 -4.02 26.40 10.09
C ILE A 207 -4.79 27.58 9.47
N GLY A 208 -4.44 28.82 9.82
CA GLY A 208 -5.07 30.02 9.28
C GLY A 208 -4.79 30.18 7.79
N ALA A 209 -3.54 29.99 7.38
CA ALA A 209 -3.13 30.00 5.97
C ALA A 209 -3.83 28.88 5.17
N ILE A 210 -3.91 27.67 5.71
CA ILE A 210 -4.63 26.56 5.06
C ILE A 210 -6.11 26.90 4.89
N ARG A 211 -6.80 27.33 5.96
CA ARG A 211 -8.23 27.70 5.91
C ARG A 211 -8.51 28.87 4.95
N ARG A 212 -7.52 29.76 4.75
CA ARG A 212 -7.64 30.92 3.87
C ARG A 212 -7.36 30.63 2.40
N TYR A 213 -6.33 29.86 2.09
CA TYR A 213 -5.83 29.71 0.71
C TYR A 213 -6.12 28.36 0.07
N ALA A 214 -6.36 27.32 0.87
CA ALA A 214 -6.68 26.01 0.33
C ALA A 214 -8.09 26.01 -0.30
N PRO A 215 -8.32 25.19 -1.35
CA PRO A 215 -9.63 25.07 -1.97
C PRO A 215 -10.69 24.54 -1.00
N THR A 216 -11.96 24.65 -1.39
CA THR A 216 -13.11 24.18 -0.58
C THR A 216 -13.14 22.65 -0.43
N GLY A 217 -12.60 21.90 -1.40
CA GLY A 217 -12.50 20.44 -1.34
C GLY A 217 -11.13 19.97 -0.90
N LEU A 218 -11.05 19.28 0.24
CA LEU A 218 -9.84 18.69 0.81
C LEU A 218 -9.96 17.16 0.95
N LYS A 219 -10.76 16.51 0.11
CA LYS A 219 -10.96 15.05 0.12
C LYS A 219 -9.64 14.29 0.08
N ARG A 220 -9.50 13.29 0.95
CA ARG A 220 -8.32 12.40 1.04
C ARG A 220 -7.02 13.09 1.45
N LYS A 221 -7.09 14.30 2.00
CA LYS A 221 -5.92 15.06 2.47
C LYS A 221 -5.68 14.81 3.96
N THR A 222 -4.41 14.66 4.33
CA THR A 222 -3.95 14.76 5.71
C THR A 222 -3.50 16.19 5.97
N ILE A 223 -4.02 16.82 7.03
CA ILE A 223 -3.67 18.18 7.43
C ILE A 223 -2.76 18.10 8.65
N VAL A 224 -1.58 18.72 8.60
CA VAL A 224 -0.60 18.67 9.70
C VAL A 224 -0.27 20.09 10.13
N VAL A 225 -0.67 20.47 11.33
CA VAL A 225 -0.50 21.84 11.83
C VAL A 225 0.11 21.83 13.22
N GLU A 226 0.69 22.95 13.62
CA GLU A 226 1.17 23.10 15.00
C GLU A 226 0.02 22.91 15.99
N HIS A 227 -1.05 23.66 15.80
CA HIS A 227 -2.21 23.61 16.66
C HIS A 227 -3.48 23.83 15.85
N ALA A 228 -4.61 23.37 16.40
CA ALA A 228 -5.94 23.62 15.84
C ALA A 228 -6.96 23.70 16.98
N GLY A 229 -7.97 24.55 16.84
CA GLY A 229 -9.17 24.54 17.67
C GLY A 229 -10.28 23.68 17.05
N GLU A 230 -11.36 23.46 17.80
CA GLU A 230 -12.52 22.71 17.29
C GLU A 230 -13.18 23.40 16.08
N GLU A 231 -13.15 24.74 16.00
CA GLU A 231 -13.64 25.46 14.82
C GLU A 231 -12.84 25.09 13.55
N ASP A 232 -11.51 25.00 13.67
CA ASP A 232 -10.65 24.61 12.57
C ASP A 232 -10.93 23.16 12.14
N VAL A 233 -11.06 22.27 13.11
CA VAL A 233 -11.38 20.86 12.86
C VAL A 233 -12.73 20.71 12.15
N ASN A 234 -13.73 21.48 12.56
CA ASN A 234 -15.05 21.48 11.94
C ASN A 234 -15.02 22.00 10.50
N ASP A 235 -14.26 23.07 10.22
CA ASP A 235 -14.04 23.56 8.86
C ASP A 235 -13.36 22.49 7.98
N LEU A 236 -12.26 21.89 8.45
CA LEU A 236 -11.54 20.85 7.71
C LEU A 236 -12.42 19.63 7.44
N LYS A 237 -13.22 19.22 8.43
CA LYS A 237 -14.19 18.12 8.29
C LYS A 237 -15.24 18.44 7.22
N ALA A 238 -15.80 19.65 7.23
CA ALA A 238 -16.79 20.09 6.25
C ALA A 238 -16.21 20.13 4.82
N ARG A 239 -14.92 20.46 4.69
CA ARG A 239 -14.18 20.42 3.41
C ARG A 239 -13.80 19.00 2.97
N GLY A 240 -14.03 17.98 3.80
CA GLY A 240 -13.78 16.58 3.49
C GLY A 240 -12.34 16.11 3.74
N ALA A 241 -11.53 16.86 4.49
CA ALA A 241 -10.22 16.38 4.92
C ALA A 241 -10.36 15.06 5.69
N SER A 242 -9.37 14.18 5.56
CA SER A 242 -9.40 12.82 6.11
C SER A 242 -8.90 12.79 7.53
N ILE A 243 -7.74 13.41 7.75
CA ILE A 243 -7.01 13.38 9.01
C ILE A 243 -6.54 14.80 9.31
N VAL A 244 -6.63 15.20 10.58
CA VAL A 244 -5.89 16.34 11.12
C VAL A 244 -4.89 15.83 12.16
N VAL A 245 -3.68 16.38 12.11
CA VAL A 245 -2.60 16.13 13.06
C VAL A 245 -2.20 17.45 13.71
N THR A 246 -2.29 17.55 15.04
CA THR A 246 -1.74 18.70 15.78
C THR A 246 -0.44 18.31 16.46
N LEU A 247 0.61 19.09 16.21
CA LEU A 247 1.98 18.79 16.64
C LEU A 247 2.34 19.40 18.01
N MET A 248 1.60 20.38 18.51
CA MET A 248 1.87 20.97 19.82
C MET A 248 1.23 20.13 20.93
N PRO A 249 1.85 20.04 22.12
CA PRO A 249 1.27 19.36 23.28
C PRO A 249 -0.09 19.94 23.67
N ALA A 250 -1.03 19.06 24.07
CA ALA A 250 -2.25 19.48 24.74
C ALA A 250 -1.97 19.76 26.22
N LEU A 251 -2.38 20.93 26.70
CA LEU A 251 -2.24 21.35 28.10
C LEU A 251 -3.40 20.88 28.99
N ASP A 252 -4.47 20.34 28.41
CA ASP A 252 -5.66 19.87 29.13
C ASP A 252 -5.81 18.34 29.14
N GLY A 253 -4.72 17.62 28.85
CA GLY A 253 -4.62 16.18 29.00
C GLY A 253 -4.18 15.44 27.75
N LYS A 254 -3.57 14.26 27.97
CA LYS A 254 -3.01 13.42 26.93
C LYS A 254 -4.07 12.97 25.91
N GLY A 255 -3.68 12.93 24.64
CA GLY A 255 -4.53 12.47 23.55
C GLY A 255 -5.65 13.44 23.18
N ARG A 256 -5.62 14.68 23.68
CA ARG A 256 -6.50 15.77 23.24
C ARG A 256 -5.85 16.58 22.13
N LEU A 257 -6.67 17.40 21.48
CA LEU A 257 -6.24 18.32 20.44
C LEU A 257 -5.25 19.34 21.00
N GLY A 258 -4.08 19.47 20.38
CA GLY A 258 -3.15 20.56 20.68
C GLY A 258 -3.72 21.87 20.16
N ARG A 259 -4.33 22.68 21.03
CA ARG A 259 -4.95 23.96 20.65
C ARG A 259 -4.11 25.20 20.96
N TRP A 260 -2.96 25.01 21.61
CA TRP A 260 -2.06 26.10 22.02
C TRP A 260 -0.92 26.26 21.02
N SER A 261 -0.62 27.52 20.69
CA SER A 261 0.46 27.90 19.78
C SER A 261 1.83 27.61 20.40
N ALA A 262 2.85 27.46 19.55
CA ALA A 262 4.23 27.32 20.01
C ALA A 262 4.66 28.47 20.95
N ALA A 263 4.16 29.69 20.72
CA ALA A 263 4.42 30.85 21.59
C ALA A 263 3.85 30.68 23.00
N THR A 264 2.68 30.04 23.11
CA THR A 264 2.07 29.74 24.42
C THR A 264 2.87 28.66 25.14
N ILE A 265 3.24 27.59 24.43
CA ILE A 265 4.05 26.50 24.99
C ILE A 265 5.41 27.02 25.45
N GLU A 266 6.10 27.82 24.62
CA GLU A 266 7.38 28.41 25.00
C GLU A 266 7.27 29.33 26.23
N ALA A 267 6.23 30.16 26.31
CA ALA A 267 6.05 31.04 27.46
C ALA A 267 5.86 30.26 28.76
N ILE A 268 5.14 29.14 28.70
CA ILE A 268 4.99 28.21 29.83
C ILE A 268 6.33 27.60 30.22
N LEU A 269 7.09 27.07 29.25
CA LEU A 269 8.40 26.48 29.53
C LEU A 269 9.40 27.51 30.06
N ALA A 270 9.35 28.74 29.54
CA ALA A 270 10.12 29.85 30.08
C ALA A 270 9.74 30.11 31.55
N ALA A 271 8.46 30.17 31.91
CA ALA A 271 8.04 30.40 33.29
C ALA A 271 8.37 29.26 34.27
N LEU A 272 8.50 28.03 33.74
CA LEU A 272 8.82 26.81 34.49
C LEU A 272 10.31 26.46 34.51
N ARG A 273 11.16 27.22 33.80
CA ARG A 273 12.58 26.91 33.71
C ARG A 273 13.25 26.88 35.09
N PRO A 274 14.13 25.89 35.38
CA PRO A 274 14.76 25.76 36.69
C PRO A 274 15.58 26.97 37.10
N ASP A 275 16.28 27.58 36.13
CA ASP A 275 17.09 28.77 36.33
C ASP A 275 16.62 29.91 35.40
N PRO A 276 16.04 30.98 35.97
CA PRO A 276 15.62 32.16 35.23
C PRO A 276 16.71 32.83 34.40
N ALA A 277 18.00 32.61 34.71
CA ALA A 277 19.13 33.22 34.01
C ALA A 277 19.54 32.48 32.71
N LEU A 278 19.03 31.27 32.47
CA LEU A 278 19.34 30.52 31.25
C LEU A 278 18.79 31.18 29.99
N SER A 279 19.43 30.92 28.86
CA SER A 279 19.01 31.41 27.55
C SER A 279 17.64 30.84 27.16
N LEU A 280 16.84 31.65 26.48
CA LEU A 280 15.52 31.26 25.96
C LEU A 280 15.70 30.62 24.58
N ASP A 281 16.24 29.40 24.54
CA ASP A 281 16.50 28.65 23.33
C ASP A 281 16.13 27.17 23.47
N GLU A 282 16.19 26.45 22.35
CA GLU A 282 15.80 25.04 22.28
C GLU A 282 16.55 24.19 23.32
N ASN A 283 17.85 24.42 23.54
CA ASN A 283 18.67 23.62 24.44
C ASN A 283 18.19 23.72 25.89
N THR A 284 17.84 24.94 26.33
CA THR A 284 17.30 25.17 27.68
C THR A 284 15.97 24.46 27.89
N TYR A 285 15.16 24.33 26.84
CA TYR A 285 13.85 23.68 26.93
C TYR A 285 13.89 22.16 26.73
N LEU A 286 14.99 21.58 26.22
CA LEU A 286 15.06 20.15 25.89
C LEU A 286 14.73 19.26 27.10
N ASP A 287 15.29 19.56 28.28
CA ASP A 287 15.03 18.79 29.49
C ASP A 287 13.56 18.87 29.90
N LEU A 288 12.98 20.08 29.89
CA LEU A 288 11.55 20.26 30.19
C LEU A 288 10.67 19.54 29.16
N ILE A 289 11.02 19.60 27.87
CA ILE A 289 10.29 18.93 26.79
C ILE A 289 10.32 17.41 26.98
N ALA A 290 11.46 16.86 27.44
CA ALA A 290 11.61 15.44 27.73
C ALA A 290 10.73 14.97 28.90
N GLU A 291 10.39 15.86 29.82
CA GLU A 291 9.46 15.58 30.93
C GLU A 291 7.98 15.66 30.54
N ILE A 292 7.66 16.26 29.38
CA ILE A 292 6.26 16.34 28.92
C ILE A 292 5.79 14.95 28.48
N ASP A 293 4.80 14.37 29.19
CA ASP A 293 4.07 13.21 28.70
C ASP A 293 3.06 13.61 27.60
N TRP A 294 3.57 13.80 26.37
CA TRP A 294 2.76 14.22 25.22
C TRP A 294 2.91 13.31 24.01
N ALA A 295 1.88 13.36 23.15
CA ALA A 295 1.89 12.82 21.81
C ALA A 295 1.12 13.77 20.89
N PRO A 296 1.50 13.87 19.60
CA PRO A 296 0.70 14.58 18.62
C PRO A 296 -0.69 13.95 18.54
N HIS A 297 -1.71 14.78 18.36
CA HIS A 297 -3.08 14.29 18.25
C HIS A 297 -3.39 13.99 16.79
N ILE A 298 -3.69 12.73 16.47
CA ILE A 298 -4.15 12.29 15.15
C ILE A 298 -5.66 12.05 15.24
N ARG A 299 -6.45 12.84 14.52
CA ARG A 299 -7.90 12.73 14.49
C ARG A 299 -8.38 12.46 13.07
N TYR A 300 -9.05 11.33 12.88
CA TYR A 300 -9.84 11.06 11.68
C TYR A 300 -11.08 11.95 11.68
N LEU A 301 -11.30 12.65 10.58
CA LEU A 301 -12.44 13.55 10.41
C LEU A 301 -13.60 12.87 9.68
N GLN A 302 -13.30 11.85 8.87
CA GLN A 302 -14.25 11.01 8.17
C GLN A 302 -14.35 9.63 8.86
N PRO A 303 -15.49 9.28 9.48
CA PRO A 303 -15.63 8.04 10.24
C PRO A 303 -15.41 6.76 9.44
N ASP A 304 -15.71 6.80 8.14
CA ASP A 304 -15.55 5.69 7.20
C ASP A 304 -14.10 5.41 6.82
N GLU A 305 -13.21 6.38 7.01
CA GLU A 305 -11.77 6.25 6.73
C GLU A 305 -10.93 5.86 7.96
N ALA A 306 -11.53 5.91 9.16
CA ALA A 306 -10.87 5.59 10.42
C ALA A 306 -10.66 4.07 10.59
N GLY A 307 -9.46 3.68 11.04
CA GLY A 307 -9.15 2.28 11.37
C GLY A 307 -9.18 1.32 10.19
N VAL A 308 -9.11 1.81 8.95
CA VAL A 308 -9.09 0.96 7.75
C VAL A 308 -7.65 0.53 7.45
N ASN A 309 -7.41 -0.78 7.43
CA ASN A 309 -6.13 -1.34 7.04
C ASN A 309 -6.02 -1.42 5.52
N LYS A 310 -4.89 -0.98 4.97
CA LYS A 310 -4.70 -0.85 3.53
C LYS A 310 -3.65 -1.81 3.00
N PHE A 311 -3.94 -2.42 1.86
CA PHE A 311 -3.01 -3.27 1.11
C PHE A 311 -2.92 -2.86 -0.35
N ALA A 312 -1.91 -3.35 -1.04
CA ALA A 312 -1.81 -3.26 -2.49
C ALA A 312 -1.62 -4.65 -3.09
N PHE A 313 -2.03 -4.81 -4.35
CA PHE A 313 -1.82 -6.06 -5.06
C PHE A 313 -1.37 -5.76 -6.49
N VAL A 314 -0.23 -6.34 -6.86
CA VAL A 314 0.35 -6.15 -8.20
C VAL A 314 -0.20 -7.21 -9.14
N ILE A 315 -0.75 -6.78 -10.26
CA ILE A 315 -1.19 -7.64 -11.36
C ILE A 315 -0.42 -7.33 -12.64
N HIS A 316 -0.59 -8.17 -13.65
CA HIS A 316 -0.03 -7.93 -14.98
C HIS A 316 -0.94 -8.58 -16.03
N PRO A 317 -0.91 -8.11 -17.29
CA PRO A 317 -1.65 -8.76 -18.37
C PRO A 317 -1.10 -10.18 -18.57
N LEU A 318 -1.97 -11.19 -18.55
CA LEU A 318 -1.58 -12.58 -18.82
C LEU A 318 -1.21 -12.79 -20.30
N ASP A 319 -1.88 -12.04 -21.18
CA ASP A 319 -1.61 -11.97 -22.61
C ASP A 319 -2.00 -10.59 -23.16
N VAL A 320 -1.74 -10.36 -24.44
CA VAL A 320 -1.98 -9.08 -25.12
C VAL A 320 -3.45 -8.66 -25.17
N ARG A 321 -4.40 -9.60 -25.07
CA ARG A 321 -5.85 -9.30 -25.10
C ARG A 321 -6.25 -8.45 -23.91
N PHE A 322 -5.62 -8.65 -22.74
CA PHE A 322 -5.84 -7.83 -21.55
C PHE A 322 -5.40 -6.38 -21.77
N ILE A 323 -4.31 -6.17 -22.52
CA ILE A 323 -3.85 -4.83 -22.90
C ILE A 323 -4.88 -4.19 -23.84
N HIS A 324 -5.37 -4.93 -24.85
CA HIS A 324 -6.39 -4.44 -25.77
C HIS A 324 -7.75 -4.19 -25.13
N ALA A 325 -8.10 -4.91 -24.07
CA ALA A 325 -9.37 -4.75 -23.37
C ALA A 325 -9.42 -3.46 -22.54
N HIS A 326 -8.27 -3.01 -22.02
CA HIS A 326 -8.19 -1.84 -21.16
C HIS A 326 -8.70 -0.58 -21.88
N PRO A 327 -9.61 0.21 -21.28
CA PRO A 327 -10.27 1.35 -21.96
C PRO A 327 -9.30 2.35 -22.60
N ALA A 328 -8.19 2.67 -21.93
CA ALA A 328 -7.16 3.58 -22.45
C ALA A 328 -6.34 3.03 -23.62
N PHE A 329 -6.36 1.71 -23.86
CA PHE A 329 -5.51 1.01 -24.82
C PHE A 329 -6.32 0.26 -25.89
N ARG A 330 -7.64 0.44 -25.97
CA ARG A 330 -8.50 -0.22 -26.98
C ARG A 330 -8.06 0.02 -28.42
N TRP A 331 -7.46 1.17 -28.70
CA TRP A 331 -6.92 1.54 -30.03
C TRP A 331 -5.75 0.65 -30.47
N THR A 332 -5.08 -0.03 -29.53
CA THR A 332 -3.94 -0.91 -29.84
C THR A 332 -4.35 -2.17 -30.60
N LYS A 333 -5.65 -2.50 -30.68
CA LYS A 333 -6.18 -3.61 -31.50
C LYS A 333 -5.85 -3.48 -33.00
N LEU A 334 -5.47 -2.28 -33.43
CA LEU A 334 -5.09 -1.98 -34.81
C LEU A 334 -3.58 -2.20 -35.06
N LEU A 335 -2.81 -2.53 -34.04
CA LEU A 335 -1.36 -2.71 -34.10
C LEU A 335 -0.99 -4.20 -33.96
N PRO A 336 0.19 -4.62 -34.45
CA PRO A 336 0.67 -5.98 -34.24
C PRO A 336 0.89 -6.28 -32.75
N ASP A 337 0.38 -7.42 -32.27
CA ASP A 337 0.44 -7.85 -30.87
C ASP A 337 1.88 -7.84 -30.29
N SER A 338 2.86 -8.24 -31.09
CA SER A 338 4.27 -8.26 -30.69
C SER A 338 4.82 -6.86 -30.39
N LEU A 339 4.39 -5.85 -31.15
CA LEU A 339 4.75 -4.46 -30.93
C LEU A 339 4.05 -3.91 -29.68
N VAL A 340 2.75 -4.16 -29.55
CA VAL A 340 1.93 -3.72 -28.41
C VAL A 340 2.51 -4.24 -27.10
N GLU A 341 2.79 -5.55 -27.05
CA GLU A 341 3.36 -6.19 -25.88
C GLU A 341 4.76 -5.63 -25.52
N THR A 342 5.59 -5.36 -26.53
CA THR A 342 6.94 -4.81 -26.34
C THR A 342 6.91 -3.38 -25.82
N VAL A 343 6.02 -2.54 -26.36
CA VAL A 343 5.87 -1.13 -25.95
C VAL A 343 5.23 -1.04 -24.56
N ALA A 344 4.18 -1.82 -24.31
CA ALA A 344 3.50 -1.85 -23.02
C ALA A 344 4.44 -2.20 -21.86
N ALA A 345 5.42 -3.09 -22.10
CA ALA A 345 6.41 -3.45 -21.09
C ALA A 345 7.23 -2.25 -20.58
N TYR A 346 7.40 -1.18 -21.38
CA TYR A 346 8.10 0.04 -20.96
C TYR A 346 7.24 1.03 -20.18
N LEU A 347 5.92 0.82 -20.12
CA LEU A 347 5.05 1.68 -19.33
C LEU A 347 5.38 1.55 -17.83
N PRO A 348 5.35 2.66 -17.07
CA PRO A 348 5.47 2.60 -15.62
C PRO A 348 4.27 1.83 -15.02
N PRO A 349 4.40 1.30 -13.79
CA PRO A 349 3.27 0.70 -13.11
C PRO A 349 2.08 1.65 -13.02
N MET A 350 0.88 1.11 -13.24
CA MET A 350 -0.36 1.89 -13.33
C MET A 350 -1.30 1.50 -12.20
N TYR A 351 -1.78 2.49 -11.45
CA TYR A 351 -2.94 2.31 -10.59
C TYR A 351 -4.17 2.00 -11.45
N LEU A 352 -4.89 0.91 -11.12
CA LEU A 352 -6.08 0.49 -11.84
C LEU A 352 -7.35 0.86 -11.07
N SER A 353 -7.47 0.36 -9.84
CA SER A 353 -8.68 0.51 -9.03
C SER A 353 -8.40 0.44 -7.53
N ARG A 354 -9.42 0.82 -6.76
CA ARG A 354 -9.48 0.64 -5.31
C ARG A 354 -10.41 -0.52 -5.03
N VAL A 355 -9.96 -1.47 -4.23
CA VAL A 355 -10.76 -2.54 -3.67
C VAL A 355 -11.42 -2.03 -2.39
N THR A 356 -12.73 -2.15 -2.26
CA THR A 356 -13.51 -1.64 -1.12
C THR A 356 -14.48 -2.70 -0.59
N GLY A 357 -15.06 -2.48 0.58
CA GLY A 357 -16.12 -3.33 1.13
C GLY A 357 -15.67 -4.58 1.88
N GLY A 358 -14.36 -4.88 1.90
CA GLY A 358 -13.80 -5.97 2.69
C GLY A 358 -13.90 -5.69 4.20
N GLN A 359 -14.50 -6.61 4.95
CA GLN A 359 -14.66 -6.48 6.40
C GLN A 359 -14.69 -7.85 7.08
N SER A 360 -13.94 -7.97 8.16
CA SER A 360 -13.96 -9.14 9.05
C SER A 360 -15.31 -9.25 9.76
N PRO A 361 -16.08 -10.35 9.61
CA PRO A 361 -17.32 -10.56 10.33
C PRO A 361 -17.08 -10.70 11.84
N VAL A 362 -15.91 -11.22 12.21
CA VAL A 362 -15.55 -11.56 13.59
C VAL A 362 -14.99 -10.38 14.36
N THR A 363 -14.13 -9.57 13.73
CA THR A 363 -13.44 -8.45 14.41
C THR A 363 -13.97 -7.08 14.02
N GLY A 364 -14.80 -6.98 12.99
CA GLY A 364 -15.25 -5.70 12.42
C GLY A 364 -14.17 -4.92 11.66
N GLN A 365 -12.92 -5.41 11.64
CA GLN A 365 -11.79 -4.77 10.96
C GLN A 365 -12.08 -4.62 9.46
N LYS A 366 -12.02 -3.37 8.98
CA LYS A 366 -12.21 -3.03 7.57
C LYS A 366 -10.87 -3.03 6.84
N ILE A 367 -10.91 -3.43 5.57
CA ILE A 367 -9.76 -3.36 4.69
C ILE A 367 -10.09 -2.65 3.39
N GLU A 368 -9.06 -2.04 2.80
CA GLU A 368 -9.10 -1.52 1.45
C GLU A 368 -7.85 -1.92 0.69
N GLY A 369 -8.01 -2.21 -0.60
CA GLY A 369 -6.93 -2.62 -1.47
C GLY A 369 -6.68 -1.63 -2.60
N TYR A 370 -5.49 -1.69 -3.18
CA TYR A 370 -5.16 -0.97 -4.42
C TYR A 370 -4.60 -1.93 -5.45
N LEU A 371 -5.23 -2.00 -6.62
CA LEU A 371 -4.73 -2.81 -7.73
C LEU A 371 -3.76 -1.99 -8.58
N ILE A 372 -2.55 -2.51 -8.77
CA ILE A 372 -1.48 -1.87 -9.54
C ILE A 372 -1.04 -2.83 -10.64
N SER A 373 -1.11 -2.40 -11.91
CA SER A 373 -0.66 -3.23 -13.03
C SER A 373 0.76 -2.92 -13.46
N LEU A 374 1.53 -3.95 -13.73
CA LEU A 374 2.70 -3.84 -14.60
C LEU A 374 2.26 -3.95 -16.07
N GLY A 375 2.91 -3.21 -16.97
CA GLY A 375 2.63 -3.29 -18.41
C GLY A 375 3.27 -4.48 -19.13
N ALA A 376 3.91 -5.40 -18.41
CA ALA A 376 4.66 -6.51 -18.98
C ALA A 376 3.90 -7.83 -18.86
N THR A 377 3.83 -8.60 -19.94
CA THR A 377 3.31 -9.98 -19.95
C THR A 377 4.36 -10.97 -19.43
N PRO A 378 3.98 -12.24 -19.12
CA PRO A 378 4.94 -13.29 -18.77
C PRO A 378 6.09 -13.41 -19.78
N ARG A 379 5.78 -13.41 -21.08
CA ARG A 379 6.76 -13.50 -22.16
C ARG A 379 7.78 -12.36 -22.13
N GLN A 380 7.32 -11.12 -21.90
CA GLN A 380 8.21 -9.96 -21.81
C GLN A 380 9.07 -9.96 -20.55
N MET A 381 8.50 -10.37 -19.41
CA MET A 381 9.25 -10.46 -18.15
C MET A 381 10.39 -11.49 -18.26
N MET A 382 10.12 -12.67 -18.83
CA MET A 382 11.18 -13.69 -19.06
C MET A 382 12.28 -13.17 -19.99
N ARG A 383 11.90 -12.52 -21.09
CA ARG A 383 12.87 -12.03 -22.09
C ARG A 383 13.82 -10.95 -21.54
N ARG A 384 13.39 -10.18 -20.55
CA ARG A 384 14.08 -8.97 -20.07
C ARG A 384 14.83 -9.16 -18.75
N GLY A 385 14.77 -10.36 -18.18
CA GLY A 385 15.46 -10.72 -16.94
C GLY A 385 14.79 -10.15 -15.67
N GLU A 386 15.33 -10.54 -14.53
CA GLU A 386 14.71 -10.32 -13.21
C GLU A 386 14.74 -8.84 -12.78
N ARG A 387 15.88 -8.17 -12.97
CA ARG A 387 16.08 -6.76 -12.59
C ARG A 387 15.05 -5.82 -13.23
N PHE A 388 14.66 -6.08 -14.49
CA PHE A 388 13.64 -5.32 -15.18
C PHE A 388 12.29 -5.35 -14.44
N THR A 389 11.96 -6.48 -13.84
CA THR A 389 10.74 -6.71 -13.08
C THR A 389 10.85 -6.09 -11.69
N TYR A 390 11.97 -6.27 -10.99
CA TYR A 390 12.21 -5.67 -9.67
C TYR A 390 12.10 -4.14 -9.69
N GLU A 391 12.73 -3.47 -10.67
CA GLU A 391 12.65 -2.01 -10.80
C GLU A 391 11.21 -1.50 -10.97
N ARG A 392 10.32 -2.32 -11.54
CA ARG A 392 8.89 -2.02 -11.67
C ARG A 392 8.11 -2.33 -10.41
N LEU A 393 8.43 -3.45 -9.74
CA LEU A 393 7.84 -3.80 -8.47
C LEU A 393 8.16 -2.76 -7.39
N ASN A 394 9.37 -2.22 -7.33
CA ASN A 394 9.72 -1.16 -6.40
C ASN A 394 8.96 0.15 -6.70
N LYS A 395 8.75 0.46 -7.98
CA LYS A 395 7.91 1.60 -8.36
C LYS A 395 6.44 1.37 -7.96
N ALA A 396 5.95 0.14 -8.05
CA ALA A 396 4.62 -0.22 -7.57
C ALA A 396 4.54 -0.14 -6.04
N ALA A 397 5.57 -0.56 -5.31
CA ALA A 397 5.68 -0.45 -3.86
C ALA A 397 5.59 1.02 -3.40
N ARG A 398 6.34 1.92 -4.03
CA ARG A 398 6.23 3.38 -3.74
C ARG A 398 4.86 3.96 -4.04
N ILE A 399 4.18 3.48 -5.09
CA ILE A 399 2.79 3.87 -5.37
C ILE A 399 1.87 3.36 -4.24
N ALA A 400 2.06 2.12 -3.79
CA ALA A 400 1.30 1.51 -2.71
C ALA A 400 1.51 2.23 -1.37
N GLU A 401 2.76 2.51 -0.99
CA GLU A 401 3.16 3.31 0.17
C GLU A 401 2.46 4.67 0.17
N ARG A 402 2.54 5.40 -0.96
CA ARG A 402 1.85 6.68 -1.10
C ARG A 402 0.34 6.55 -0.96
N LEU A 403 -0.27 5.44 -1.37
CA LEU A 403 -1.71 5.19 -1.17
C LEU A 403 -2.04 4.79 0.29
N GLY A 404 -1.01 4.58 1.13
CA GLY A 404 -1.12 4.21 2.53
C GLY A 404 -1.23 2.71 2.75
N ALA A 405 -0.96 1.88 1.73
CA ALA A 405 -0.86 0.44 1.91
C ALA A 405 0.35 0.11 2.79
N ARG A 406 0.21 -0.90 3.64
CA ARG A 406 1.29 -1.37 4.53
C ARG A 406 1.83 -2.75 4.15
N ILE A 407 1.15 -3.42 3.23
CA ILE A 407 1.57 -4.69 2.64
C ILE A 407 1.21 -4.72 1.15
N MET A 408 2.08 -5.30 0.33
CA MET A 408 1.87 -5.50 -1.10
C MET A 408 2.01 -6.97 -1.50
N GLY A 409 1.00 -7.48 -2.20
CA GLY A 409 1.01 -8.82 -2.78
C GLY A 409 1.57 -8.84 -4.21
N LEU A 410 2.34 -9.89 -4.53
CA LEU A 410 2.91 -10.11 -5.86
C LEU A 410 2.07 -11.15 -6.63
N GLY A 411 1.28 -10.69 -7.59
CA GLY A 411 0.37 -11.55 -8.36
C GLY A 411 1.05 -12.31 -9.50
N ALA A 412 0.59 -13.54 -9.71
CA ALA A 412 0.90 -14.39 -10.85
C ALA A 412 2.40 -14.44 -11.17
N PHE A 413 2.80 -14.04 -12.38
CA PHE A 413 4.17 -14.22 -12.83
C PHE A 413 5.17 -13.28 -12.16
N THR A 414 4.71 -12.23 -11.47
CA THR A 414 5.60 -11.32 -10.72
C THR A 414 6.23 -11.98 -9.49
N SER A 415 5.62 -13.04 -8.94
CA SER A 415 6.22 -13.84 -7.86
C SER A 415 7.05 -15.03 -8.37
N VAL A 416 6.94 -15.37 -9.66
CA VAL A 416 7.70 -16.47 -10.29
C VAL A 416 9.05 -15.98 -10.81
N VAL A 417 9.10 -14.76 -11.35
CA VAL A 417 10.34 -14.17 -11.88
C VAL A 417 11.25 -13.80 -10.72
N GLY A 418 12.47 -14.33 -10.76
CA GLY A 418 13.49 -14.01 -9.77
C GLY A 418 13.39 -14.81 -8.49
N ASP A 419 13.53 -14.09 -7.37
CA ASP A 419 13.68 -14.62 -6.01
C ASP A 419 12.37 -14.64 -5.22
N ALA A 420 11.22 -14.55 -5.90
CA ALA A 420 9.89 -14.54 -5.31
C ALA A 420 9.69 -13.46 -4.23
N GLY A 421 10.24 -12.27 -4.49
CA GLY A 421 9.98 -11.07 -3.73
C GLY A 421 11.00 -10.75 -2.65
N ILE A 422 12.09 -11.53 -2.50
CA ILE A 422 13.13 -11.26 -1.48
C ILE A 422 13.81 -9.91 -1.77
N THR A 423 14.22 -9.67 -3.02
CA THR A 423 14.85 -8.40 -3.40
C THR A 423 13.89 -7.23 -3.20
N VAL A 424 12.62 -7.39 -3.57
CA VAL A 424 11.61 -6.32 -3.42
C VAL A 424 11.32 -6.04 -1.94
N ALA A 425 11.23 -7.07 -1.11
CA ALA A 425 11.03 -6.93 0.34
C ALA A 425 12.17 -6.18 1.03
N HIS A 426 13.41 -6.40 0.56
CA HIS A 426 14.57 -5.67 1.08
C HIS A 426 14.61 -4.20 0.61
N GLU A 427 14.00 -3.87 -0.54
CA GLU A 427 14.06 -2.54 -1.16
C GLU A 427 12.81 -1.68 -0.93
N ALA A 428 11.70 -2.27 -0.48
CA ALA A 428 10.44 -1.59 -0.20
C ALA A 428 10.29 -1.26 1.29
N ASP A 429 9.57 -0.18 1.61
CA ASP A 429 9.29 0.22 3.00
C ASP A 429 7.98 -0.40 3.53
N ILE A 430 7.33 -1.24 2.73
CA ILE A 430 6.12 -1.99 3.08
C ILE A 430 6.36 -3.49 2.98
N ALA A 431 5.62 -4.24 3.79
CA ALA A 431 5.70 -5.69 3.79
C ALA A 431 5.34 -6.28 2.43
N ILE A 432 5.98 -7.39 2.07
CA ILE A 432 5.77 -8.09 0.80
C ILE A 432 5.30 -9.52 1.05
N THR A 433 4.36 -9.98 0.21
CA THR A 433 4.05 -11.40 0.13
C THR A 433 3.84 -11.86 -1.31
N SER A 434 4.29 -13.06 -1.63
CA SER A 434 3.97 -13.76 -2.88
C SER A 434 2.55 -14.32 -2.92
N GLY A 435 1.88 -14.47 -1.77
CA GLY A 435 0.55 -15.08 -1.70
C GLY A 435 0.54 -16.61 -1.82
N ASN A 436 1.72 -17.25 -1.85
CA ASN A 436 1.81 -18.68 -2.14
C ASN A 436 1.33 -19.57 -0.98
N SER A 437 1.36 -19.10 0.28
CA SER A 437 0.94 -19.91 1.44
C SER A 437 -0.56 -20.18 1.41
N LEU A 438 -1.38 -19.16 1.18
CA LEU A 438 -2.82 -19.31 1.03
C LEU A 438 -3.16 -19.99 -0.29
N THR A 439 -2.37 -19.79 -1.35
CA THR A 439 -2.54 -20.53 -2.60
C THR A 439 -2.43 -22.05 -2.36
N VAL A 440 -1.40 -22.50 -1.63
CA VAL A 440 -1.27 -23.91 -1.22
C VAL A 440 -2.46 -24.36 -0.38
N ALA A 441 -2.84 -23.59 0.64
CA ALA A 441 -3.93 -23.96 1.54
C ALA A 441 -5.28 -24.06 0.81
N ALA A 442 -5.61 -23.09 -0.04
CA ALA A 442 -6.84 -23.04 -0.83
C ALA A 442 -6.88 -24.16 -1.89
N THR A 443 -5.73 -24.44 -2.53
CA THR A 443 -5.57 -25.57 -3.46
C THR A 443 -5.88 -26.90 -2.78
N LEU A 444 -5.26 -27.18 -1.63
CA LEU A 444 -5.46 -28.45 -0.94
C LEU A 444 -6.87 -28.57 -0.34
N GLU A 445 -7.46 -27.47 0.10
CA GLU A 445 -8.86 -27.44 0.53
C GLU A 445 -9.83 -27.72 -0.65
N ALA A 446 -9.59 -27.13 -1.82
CA ALA A 446 -10.38 -27.40 -3.03
C ALA A 446 -10.22 -28.86 -3.49
N ALA A 447 -8.98 -29.37 -3.52
CA ALA A 447 -8.69 -30.77 -3.82
C ALA A 447 -9.41 -31.72 -2.87
N LYS A 448 -9.39 -31.43 -1.55
CA LYS A 448 -10.12 -32.17 -0.53
C LYS A 448 -11.63 -32.19 -0.82
N GLN A 449 -12.24 -31.05 -1.12
CA GLN A 449 -13.67 -31.00 -1.45
C GLN A 449 -13.99 -31.81 -2.72
N ALA A 450 -13.15 -31.71 -3.74
CA ALA A 450 -13.34 -32.42 -5.00
C ALA A 450 -13.24 -33.95 -4.85
N VAL A 451 -12.25 -34.47 -4.13
CA VAL A 451 -12.12 -35.93 -3.91
C VAL A 451 -13.27 -36.47 -3.07
N ILE A 452 -13.75 -35.73 -2.07
CA ILE A 452 -14.95 -36.11 -1.30
C ILE A 452 -16.17 -36.18 -2.22
N LYS A 453 -16.40 -35.16 -3.05
CA LYS A 453 -17.55 -35.13 -3.98
C LYS A 453 -17.47 -36.24 -5.05
N MET A 454 -16.26 -36.64 -5.45
CA MET A 454 -16.02 -37.79 -6.33
C MET A 454 -16.16 -39.16 -5.64
N GLY A 455 -16.48 -39.19 -4.33
CA GLY A 455 -16.86 -40.39 -3.60
C GLY A 455 -15.82 -40.92 -2.61
N ALA A 456 -14.75 -40.18 -2.32
CA ALA A 456 -13.79 -40.58 -1.30
C ALA A 456 -14.39 -40.44 0.11
N THR A 457 -14.40 -41.54 0.88
CA THR A 457 -14.92 -41.56 2.26
C THR A 457 -13.81 -41.52 3.32
N ASP A 458 -12.59 -41.93 2.96
CA ASP A 458 -11.42 -41.96 3.84
C ASP A 458 -10.25 -41.30 3.12
N LEU A 459 -9.95 -40.06 3.51
CA LEU A 459 -8.90 -39.24 2.89
C LEU A 459 -7.49 -39.66 3.29
N THR A 460 -7.32 -40.65 4.17
CA THR A 460 -6.01 -41.22 4.53
C THR A 460 -5.61 -42.36 3.61
N LYS A 461 -6.53 -42.80 2.74
CA LYS A 461 -6.30 -43.89 1.78
C LYS A 461 -6.30 -43.36 0.35
N GLY A 462 -5.48 -43.99 -0.48
CA GLY A 462 -5.32 -43.65 -1.89
C GLY A 462 -3.88 -43.32 -2.24
N LYS A 463 -3.68 -42.72 -3.41
CA LYS A 463 -2.37 -42.30 -3.91
C LYS A 463 -2.49 -40.92 -4.54
N ALA A 464 -1.66 -39.98 -4.11
CA ALA A 464 -1.61 -38.65 -4.68
C ALA A 464 -0.36 -38.46 -5.54
N MET A 465 -0.46 -37.64 -6.59
CA MET A 465 0.67 -37.22 -7.42
C MET A 465 0.81 -35.70 -7.36
N VAL A 466 2.05 -35.21 -7.28
CA VAL A 466 2.35 -33.78 -7.44
C VAL A 466 3.30 -33.60 -8.62
N VAL A 467 2.85 -32.89 -9.65
CA VAL A 467 3.65 -32.56 -10.83
C VAL A 467 4.17 -31.13 -10.72
N GLY A 468 5.47 -30.96 -10.90
CA GLY A 468 6.19 -29.75 -10.46
C GLY A 468 6.54 -29.80 -8.97
N ALA A 469 6.76 -31.00 -8.42
CA ALA A 469 6.97 -31.22 -6.99
C ALA A 469 8.17 -30.45 -6.39
N THR A 470 9.18 -30.10 -7.20
CA THR A 470 10.35 -29.33 -6.73
C THR A 470 10.14 -27.81 -6.74
N GLY A 471 8.99 -27.36 -7.26
CA GLY A 471 8.58 -25.96 -7.24
C GLY A 471 8.11 -25.51 -5.84
N SER A 472 7.95 -24.20 -5.66
CA SER A 472 7.60 -23.60 -4.37
C SER A 472 6.28 -24.12 -3.82
N ILE A 473 5.20 -24.03 -4.61
CA ILE A 473 3.88 -24.55 -4.25
C ILE A 473 3.90 -26.08 -4.20
N GLY A 474 4.42 -26.72 -5.25
CA GLY A 474 4.43 -28.19 -5.39
C GLY A 474 5.13 -28.90 -4.22
N SER A 475 6.26 -28.38 -3.75
CA SER A 475 7.02 -29.01 -2.65
C SER A 475 6.25 -29.00 -1.33
N VAL A 476 5.50 -27.93 -1.04
CA VAL A 476 4.66 -27.85 0.16
C VAL A 476 3.40 -28.70 -0.01
N CYS A 477 2.75 -28.67 -1.17
CA CYS A 477 1.63 -29.57 -1.47
C CYS A 477 2.04 -31.03 -1.25
N ALA A 478 3.20 -31.44 -1.77
CA ALA A 478 3.73 -32.80 -1.61
C ALA A 478 3.94 -33.16 -0.14
N ARG A 479 4.55 -32.28 0.65
CA ARG A 479 4.80 -32.52 2.09
C ARG A 479 3.50 -32.60 2.89
N LEU A 480 2.53 -31.72 2.64
CA LEU A 480 1.23 -31.74 3.31
C LEU A 480 0.39 -32.96 2.90
N LEU A 481 0.40 -33.33 1.62
CA LEU A 481 -0.27 -34.54 1.14
C LEU A 481 0.39 -35.81 1.72
N ALA A 482 1.70 -35.83 1.90
CA ALA A 482 2.39 -36.95 2.54
C ALA A 482 1.97 -37.10 4.01
N GLN A 483 1.73 -36.00 4.73
CA GLN A 483 1.20 -36.03 6.10
C GLN A 483 -0.27 -36.51 6.16
N ALA A 484 -1.03 -36.37 5.07
CA ALA A 484 -2.45 -36.72 5.02
C ALA A 484 -2.72 -38.14 4.49
N ILE A 485 -2.11 -38.51 3.36
CA ILE A 485 -2.40 -39.75 2.60
C ILE A 485 -1.26 -40.79 2.73
N TYR A 486 -0.08 -40.39 3.20
CA TYR A 486 1.14 -41.21 3.30
C TYR A 486 1.70 -41.77 1.99
N ASN A 487 0.93 -41.90 0.90
CA ASN A 487 1.37 -42.43 -0.38
C ASN A 487 1.36 -41.34 -1.47
N VAL A 488 2.56 -40.85 -1.82
CA VAL A 488 2.71 -39.69 -2.73
C VAL A 488 3.76 -39.95 -3.81
N VAL A 489 3.41 -39.63 -5.05
CA VAL A 489 4.31 -39.60 -6.21
C VAL A 489 4.76 -38.16 -6.46
N LEU A 490 6.06 -37.95 -6.52
CA LEU A 490 6.68 -36.66 -6.79
C LEU A 490 7.22 -36.66 -8.22
N VAL A 491 6.74 -35.72 -9.04
CA VAL A 491 7.14 -35.59 -10.44
C VAL A 491 7.78 -34.23 -10.69
N SER A 492 9.01 -34.22 -11.21
CA SER A 492 9.72 -33.01 -11.65
C SER A 492 10.87 -33.36 -12.61
N ILE A 493 11.30 -32.39 -13.42
CA ILE A 493 12.44 -32.54 -14.34
C ILE A 493 13.81 -32.54 -13.64
N GLU A 494 13.86 -32.19 -12.34
CA GLU A 494 15.09 -32.04 -11.55
C GLU A 494 15.27 -33.26 -10.61
N PRO A 495 15.95 -34.34 -11.02
CA PRO A 495 16.03 -35.58 -10.24
C PRO A 495 16.73 -35.39 -8.88
N GLU A 496 17.77 -34.55 -8.82
CA GLU A 496 18.50 -34.31 -7.56
C GLU A 496 17.61 -33.64 -6.50
N ARG A 497 16.83 -32.63 -6.92
CA ARG A 497 15.88 -31.95 -6.02
C ARG A 497 14.71 -32.86 -5.61
N LEU A 498 14.32 -33.82 -6.45
CA LEU A 498 13.35 -34.85 -6.06
C LEU A 498 13.89 -35.78 -4.98
N ILE A 499 15.17 -36.19 -5.07
CA ILE A 499 15.82 -37.02 -4.05
C ILE A 499 15.85 -36.28 -2.71
N ASP A 500 16.23 -35.01 -2.71
CA ASP A 500 16.25 -34.18 -1.50
C ASP A 500 14.86 -33.99 -0.90
N LEU A 501 13.85 -33.68 -1.73
CA LEU A 501 12.48 -33.54 -1.28
C LEU A 501 11.93 -34.86 -0.71
N LYS A 502 12.22 -36.00 -1.35
CA LYS A 502 11.85 -37.32 -0.82
C LYS A 502 12.46 -37.57 0.55
N ARG A 503 13.77 -37.37 0.71
CA ARG A 503 14.46 -37.55 2.00
C ARG A 503 13.86 -36.65 3.08
N ARG A 504 13.57 -35.39 2.73
CA ARG A 504 12.93 -34.43 3.63
C ARG A 504 11.55 -34.89 4.07
N ILE A 505 10.68 -35.31 3.13
CA ILE A 505 9.35 -35.82 3.46
C ILE A 505 9.44 -37.05 4.38
N GLN A 506 10.35 -37.99 4.08
CA GLN A 506 10.52 -39.20 4.89
C GLN A 506 11.02 -38.90 6.31
N ALA A 507 11.84 -37.85 6.49
CA ALA A 507 12.26 -37.39 7.80
C ALA A 507 11.12 -36.69 8.57
N GLU A 508 10.33 -35.86 7.89
CA GLU A 508 9.21 -35.12 8.48
C GLU A 508 7.99 -36.01 8.76
N THR A 509 7.78 -37.05 7.95
CA THR A 509 6.65 -37.98 8.02
C THR A 509 7.15 -39.43 7.92
N PRO A 510 7.66 -40.00 9.03
CA PRO A 510 8.07 -41.40 9.06
C PRO A 510 6.93 -42.33 8.65
N GLY A 511 7.21 -43.27 7.76
CA GLY A 511 6.22 -44.22 7.22
C GLY A 511 5.53 -43.78 5.92
N ALA A 512 5.79 -42.57 5.41
CA ALA A 512 5.30 -42.17 4.10
C ALA A 512 5.99 -42.94 2.95
N ALA A 513 5.18 -43.53 2.07
CA ALA A 513 5.60 -44.17 0.83
C ALA A 513 5.76 -43.11 -0.27
N ILE A 514 7.02 -42.73 -0.54
CA ILE A 514 7.34 -41.68 -1.53
C ILE A 514 8.01 -42.28 -2.77
N THR A 515 7.33 -42.13 -3.91
CA THR A 515 7.84 -42.47 -5.24
C THR A 515 8.28 -41.20 -5.96
N ILE A 516 9.41 -41.23 -6.65
CA ILE A 516 9.91 -40.10 -7.43
C ILE A 516 9.98 -40.51 -8.90
N ALA A 517 9.61 -39.62 -9.81
CA ALA A 517 9.71 -39.83 -11.25
C ALA A 517 10.01 -38.52 -11.98
N THR A 518 10.64 -38.62 -13.15
CA THR A 518 10.90 -37.44 -14.01
C THR A 518 9.75 -37.14 -14.97
N ARG A 519 8.79 -38.08 -15.10
CA ARG A 519 7.59 -37.99 -15.93
C ARG A 519 6.38 -38.54 -15.17
N ALA A 520 5.19 -38.05 -15.49
CA ALA A 520 3.95 -38.47 -14.83
C ALA A 520 3.45 -39.85 -15.33
N ASP A 521 3.76 -40.19 -16.58
CA ASP A 521 3.16 -41.28 -17.36
C ASP A 521 3.17 -42.65 -16.65
N GLU A 522 4.25 -43.00 -15.94
CA GLU A 522 4.44 -44.32 -15.33
C GLU A 522 3.54 -44.59 -14.10
N HIS A 523 3.07 -43.54 -13.42
CA HIS A 523 2.40 -43.68 -12.13
C HIS A 523 1.01 -43.07 -12.07
N ILE A 524 0.62 -42.30 -13.09
CA ILE A 524 -0.64 -41.55 -13.09
C ILE A 524 -1.87 -42.45 -13.07
N ALA A 525 -1.78 -43.66 -13.64
CA ALA A 525 -2.87 -44.64 -13.68
C ALA A 525 -3.31 -45.14 -12.29
N ASP A 526 -2.45 -45.01 -11.29
CA ASP A 526 -2.74 -45.44 -9.92
C ASP A 526 -3.21 -44.30 -9.00
N CYS A 527 -3.16 -43.05 -9.47
CA CYS A 527 -3.36 -41.88 -8.61
C CYS A 527 -4.83 -41.44 -8.58
N ASP A 528 -5.33 -41.17 -7.37
CA ASP A 528 -6.68 -40.66 -7.11
C ASP A 528 -6.75 -39.13 -7.20
N LEU A 529 -5.69 -38.46 -6.74
CA LEU A 529 -5.52 -37.02 -6.78
C LEU A 529 -4.22 -36.66 -7.49
N ILE A 530 -4.26 -35.76 -8.46
CA ILE A 530 -3.10 -35.17 -9.10
C ILE A 530 -3.13 -33.66 -8.90
N VAL A 531 -2.04 -33.08 -8.41
CA VAL A 531 -1.86 -31.63 -8.27
C VAL A 531 -0.79 -31.17 -9.26
N THR A 532 -1.11 -30.26 -10.17
CA THR A 532 -0.14 -29.65 -11.09
C THR A 532 0.23 -28.25 -10.62
N ALA A 533 1.52 -27.99 -10.49
CA ALA A 533 2.07 -26.69 -10.09
C ALA A 533 3.34 -26.38 -10.89
N THR A 534 3.23 -26.38 -12.22
CA THR A 534 4.40 -26.27 -13.11
C THR A 534 4.63 -24.87 -13.66
N SER A 535 5.87 -24.61 -14.07
CA SER A 535 6.26 -23.41 -14.82
C SER A 535 6.41 -23.66 -16.33
N ALA A 536 6.06 -24.86 -16.83
CA ALA A 536 6.31 -25.30 -18.20
C ALA A 536 5.48 -24.52 -19.24
N PHE A 537 6.08 -24.20 -20.39
CA PHE A 537 5.42 -23.53 -21.53
C PHE A 537 5.51 -24.38 -22.80
N GLY A 538 4.41 -24.50 -23.54
CA GLY A 538 4.39 -25.17 -24.83
C GLY A 538 4.62 -26.68 -24.79
N GLN A 539 4.42 -27.33 -23.64
CA GLN A 539 4.64 -28.76 -23.46
C GLN A 539 3.50 -29.37 -22.65
N ARG A 540 3.02 -30.55 -23.08
CA ARG A 540 2.02 -31.30 -22.33
C ARG A 540 2.62 -31.86 -21.05
N VAL A 541 2.03 -31.51 -19.90
CA VAL A 541 2.53 -31.86 -18.56
C VAL A 541 2.06 -33.26 -18.14
N ILE A 542 0.84 -33.63 -18.51
CA ILE A 542 0.18 -34.89 -18.17
C ILE A 542 -0.54 -35.46 -19.40
N ASP A 543 -0.51 -36.78 -19.57
CA ASP A 543 -1.46 -37.50 -20.42
C ASP A 543 -2.71 -37.90 -19.60
N ILE A 544 -3.79 -37.12 -19.76
CA ILE A 544 -5.04 -37.35 -19.03
C ILE A 544 -5.71 -38.69 -19.39
N THR A 545 -5.43 -39.24 -20.58
CA THR A 545 -6.02 -40.50 -21.02
C THR A 545 -5.58 -41.66 -20.14
N GLN A 546 -4.42 -41.55 -19.49
CA GLN A 546 -3.88 -42.56 -18.59
C GLN A 546 -4.42 -42.51 -17.17
N CYS A 547 -5.18 -41.47 -16.79
CA CYS A 547 -5.70 -41.30 -15.44
C CYS A 547 -6.60 -42.45 -14.99
N LYS A 548 -6.59 -42.74 -13.68
CA LYS A 548 -7.54 -43.67 -13.05
C LYS A 548 -8.99 -43.22 -13.26
N PRO A 549 -9.97 -44.14 -13.39
CA PRO A 549 -11.38 -43.78 -13.42
C PRO A 549 -11.81 -42.97 -12.19
N GLY A 550 -12.32 -41.76 -12.43
CA GLY A 550 -12.75 -40.83 -11.37
C GLY A 550 -11.63 -40.09 -10.66
N ALA A 551 -10.43 -40.02 -11.24
CA ALA A 551 -9.33 -39.22 -10.71
C ALA A 551 -9.70 -37.73 -10.66
N VAL A 552 -9.13 -37.02 -9.68
CA VAL A 552 -9.22 -35.56 -9.54
C VAL A 552 -7.90 -34.94 -9.94
N ILE A 553 -7.92 -33.93 -10.80
CA ILE A 553 -6.75 -33.11 -11.14
C ILE A 553 -7.00 -31.69 -10.65
N CYS A 554 -6.13 -31.18 -9.79
CA CYS A 554 -6.14 -29.79 -9.34
C CYS A 554 -5.00 -29.03 -10.03
N ASP A 555 -5.36 -28.15 -10.96
CA ASP A 555 -4.45 -27.35 -11.75
C ASP A 555 -4.23 -25.98 -11.13
N VAL A 556 -3.05 -25.80 -10.54
CA VAL A 556 -2.65 -24.59 -9.83
C VAL A 556 -1.94 -23.59 -10.76
N ALA A 557 -1.54 -24.02 -11.95
CA ALA A 557 -0.78 -23.19 -12.86
C ALA A 557 -1.63 -22.03 -13.39
N ARG A 558 -1.04 -20.83 -13.42
CA ARG A 558 -1.60 -19.67 -14.11
C ARG A 558 -0.57 -19.11 -15.10
N PRO A 559 -0.83 -19.16 -16.41
CA PRO A 559 -1.96 -19.84 -17.07
C PRO A 559 -1.97 -21.37 -16.86
N GLU A 560 -3.09 -22.04 -17.16
CA GLU A 560 -3.38 -23.47 -16.88
C GLU A 560 -2.50 -24.45 -17.67
N ASP A 561 -2.21 -25.62 -17.07
CA ASP A 561 -1.43 -26.71 -17.64
C ASP A 561 -2.29 -27.65 -18.50
N ILE A 562 -3.58 -27.80 -18.19
CA ILE A 562 -4.54 -28.62 -18.95
C ILE A 562 -5.50 -27.72 -19.72
N ASN A 563 -5.84 -28.08 -20.95
CA ASN A 563 -6.84 -27.34 -21.75
C ASN A 563 -8.18 -28.09 -21.85
N PRO A 564 -9.29 -27.40 -22.18
CA PRO A 564 -10.63 -28.00 -22.23
C PRO A 564 -10.77 -29.19 -23.20
N GLN A 565 -10.04 -29.18 -24.32
CA GLN A 565 -10.09 -30.26 -25.31
C GLN A 565 -9.47 -31.55 -24.77
N GLU A 566 -8.37 -31.44 -24.01
CA GLU A 566 -7.76 -32.57 -23.34
C GLU A 566 -8.67 -33.11 -22.23
N ALA A 567 -9.25 -32.25 -21.40
CA ALA A 567 -10.16 -32.65 -20.34
C ALA A 567 -11.42 -33.38 -20.86
N ALA A 568 -11.93 -32.98 -22.03
CA ALA A 568 -13.10 -33.61 -22.65
C ALA A 568 -12.86 -35.07 -23.07
N LEU A 569 -11.61 -35.52 -23.23
CA LEU A 569 -11.28 -36.90 -23.57
C LEU A 569 -11.60 -37.89 -22.45
N ARG A 570 -11.68 -37.41 -21.21
CA ARG A 570 -11.92 -38.21 -20.01
C ARG A 570 -13.04 -37.57 -19.18
N PRO A 571 -14.30 -37.74 -19.58
CA PRO A 571 -15.43 -37.08 -18.91
C PRO A 571 -15.57 -37.51 -17.44
N ASP A 572 -15.07 -38.68 -17.06
CA ASP A 572 -15.03 -39.20 -15.69
C ASP A 572 -13.98 -38.53 -14.80
N VAL A 573 -12.96 -37.89 -15.38
CA VAL A 573 -11.92 -37.18 -14.63
C VAL A 573 -12.40 -35.78 -14.28
N LEU A 574 -12.21 -35.39 -13.03
CA LEU A 574 -12.58 -34.08 -12.53
C LEU A 574 -11.36 -33.15 -12.53
N VAL A 575 -11.28 -32.23 -13.48
CA VAL A 575 -10.25 -31.18 -13.53
C VAL A 575 -10.79 -29.93 -12.85
N ILE A 576 -10.08 -29.42 -11.85
CA ILE A 576 -10.41 -28.19 -11.12
C ILE A 576 -9.24 -27.21 -11.12
N GLU A 577 -9.54 -25.93 -11.06
CA GLU A 577 -8.56 -24.85 -10.84
C GLU A 577 -8.11 -24.80 -9.36
N SER A 578 -7.08 -23.99 -9.08
CA SER A 578 -6.74 -23.64 -7.69
C SER A 578 -7.91 -22.93 -7.02
N GLY A 579 -8.17 -23.28 -5.75
CA GLY A 579 -9.34 -22.81 -5.03
C GLY A 579 -9.40 -21.28 -4.94
N GLU A 580 -10.36 -20.68 -5.66
CA GLU A 580 -10.60 -19.24 -5.60
C GLU A 580 -11.40 -18.86 -4.36
N VAL A 581 -11.23 -17.63 -3.90
CA VAL A 581 -11.58 -17.24 -2.54
C VAL A 581 -12.62 -16.12 -2.53
N LEU A 582 -13.63 -16.26 -1.68
CA LEU A 582 -14.54 -15.19 -1.28
C LEU A 582 -13.94 -14.45 -0.09
N ILE A 583 -13.72 -13.15 -0.27
CA ILE A 583 -13.29 -12.25 0.81
C ILE A 583 -14.56 -11.75 1.52
N PRO A 584 -14.62 -11.80 2.86
CA PRO A 584 -15.81 -11.40 3.61
C PRO A 584 -16.12 -9.91 3.46
N GLY A 585 -17.42 -9.57 3.54
CA GLY A 585 -17.95 -8.23 3.31
C GLY A 585 -18.57 -8.07 1.92
N ASP A 586 -18.97 -6.85 1.57
CA ASP A 586 -19.51 -6.52 0.24
C ASP A 586 -18.39 -6.04 -0.68
N ILE A 587 -17.45 -6.96 -0.95
CA ILE A 587 -16.22 -6.58 -1.63
C ILE A 587 -16.46 -6.22 -3.10
N ASP A 588 -15.87 -5.10 -3.50
CA ASP A 588 -15.79 -4.64 -4.89
C ASP A 588 -14.33 -4.38 -5.24
N PHE A 589 -13.84 -5.04 -6.29
CA PHE A 589 -12.47 -4.85 -6.77
C PHE A 589 -12.31 -3.59 -7.64
N GLY A 590 -13.41 -3.02 -8.15
CA GLY A 590 -13.42 -1.85 -9.02
C GLY A 590 -12.73 -2.08 -10.37
N TYR A 591 -12.36 -3.32 -10.70
CA TYR A 591 -11.69 -3.72 -11.93
C TYR A 591 -11.95 -5.21 -12.19
N ASP A 592 -12.08 -5.58 -13.47
CA ASP A 592 -12.23 -6.98 -13.86
C ASP A 592 -10.88 -7.69 -13.82
N ILE A 593 -10.70 -8.52 -12.79
CA ILE A 593 -9.50 -9.35 -12.60
C ILE A 593 -9.60 -10.71 -13.30
N GLY A 594 -10.64 -10.96 -14.11
CA GLY A 594 -10.87 -12.23 -14.80
C GLY A 594 -11.60 -13.29 -13.95
N LEU A 595 -12.24 -12.87 -12.85
CA LEU A 595 -13.01 -13.73 -11.95
C LEU A 595 -14.43 -13.19 -11.77
N PRO A 596 -15.40 -14.06 -11.43
CA PRO A 596 -16.75 -13.65 -11.07
C PRO A 596 -16.76 -12.61 -9.94
N PRO A 597 -17.82 -11.80 -9.84
CA PRO A 597 -17.94 -10.80 -8.78
C PRO A 597 -17.65 -11.38 -7.39
N LYS A 598 -17.01 -10.58 -6.53
CA LYS A 598 -16.63 -10.92 -5.15
C LYS A 598 -15.60 -12.05 -4.98
N THR A 599 -15.10 -12.63 -6.09
CA THR A 599 -14.13 -13.72 -6.06
C THR A 599 -12.72 -13.19 -6.30
N ALA A 600 -11.78 -13.59 -5.46
CA ALA A 600 -10.37 -13.26 -5.54
C ALA A 600 -9.51 -14.50 -5.81
N TYR A 601 -8.38 -14.28 -6.47
CA TYR A 601 -7.29 -15.25 -6.47
C TYR A 601 -6.78 -15.48 -5.05
N ALA A 602 -6.41 -16.72 -4.72
CA ALA A 602 -5.88 -17.06 -3.40
C ALA A 602 -4.67 -16.19 -2.98
N CYS A 603 -3.79 -15.82 -3.92
CA CYS A 603 -2.66 -14.93 -3.63
C CYS A 603 -3.08 -13.51 -3.26
N LEU A 604 -4.12 -12.95 -3.90
CA LEU A 604 -4.71 -11.66 -3.51
C LEU A 604 -5.41 -11.78 -2.16
N ALA A 605 -6.14 -12.87 -1.94
CA ALA A 605 -6.81 -13.14 -0.69
C ALA A 605 -5.82 -13.19 0.48
N GLU A 606 -4.61 -13.74 0.31
CA GLU A 606 -3.56 -13.75 1.34
C GLU A 606 -3.21 -12.33 1.78
N THR A 607 -2.92 -11.45 0.81
CA THR A 607 -2.57 -10.05 1.10
C THR A 607 -3.71 -9.34 1.83
N SER A 608 -4.95 -9.56 1.39
CA SER A 608 -6.14 -8.98 2.03
C SER A 608 -6.34 -9.50 3.45
N LEU A 609 -6.09 -10.80 3.68
CA LEU A 609 -6.26 -11.47 4.96
C LEU A 609 -5.22 -11.01 5.98
N LEU A 610 -3.96 -10.84 5.55
CA LEU A 610 -2.91 -10.27 6.38
C LEU A 610 -3.24 -8.83 6.79
N ALA A 611 -3.74 -8.02 5.86
CA ALA A 611 -4.23 -6.68 6.17
C ALA A 611 -5.44 -6.71 7.12
N MET A 612 -6.35 -7.68 6.97
CA MET A 612 -7.52 -7.85 7.83
C MET A 612 -7.14 -8.28 9.25
N GLU A 613 -6.08 -9.05 9.40
CA GLU A 613 -5.51 -9.40 10.71
C GLU A 613 -4.63 -8.28 11.29
N GLY A 614 -4.25 -7.29 10.47
CA GLY A 614 -3.32 -6.21 10.87
C GLY A 614 -1.87 -6.68 10.95
N ARG A 615 -1.52 -7.76 10.26
CA ARG A 615 -0.15 -8.31 10.18
C ARG A 615 0.57 -7.75 8.97
N PHE A 616 1.47 -6.81 9.24
CA PHE A 616 2.27 -6.12 8.22
C PHE A 616 3.74 -6.51 8.37
N GLU A 617 4.00 -7.79 8.12
CA GLU A 617 5.35 -8.38 8.06
C GLU A 617 5.52 -9.08 6.71
N ASP A 618 6.75 -9.18 6.23
CA ASP A 618 7.06 -10.05 5.11
C ASP A 618 6.61 -11.47 5.45
N TYR A 619 5.76 -12.03 4.59
CA TYR A 619 5.03 -13.25 4.94
C TYR A 619 5.50 -14.46 4.13
N THR A 620 5.07 -14.56 2.88
CA THR A 620 5.52 -15.64 1.99
C THR A 620 6.52 -15.10 0.98
N LEU A 621 7.82 -15.34 1.22
CA LEU A 621 8.91 -14.93 0.32
C LEU A 621 9.75 -16.12 -0.12
N GLY A 622 10.44 -15.96 -1.25
CA GLY A 622 11.39 -16.97 -1.71
C GLY A 622 10.74 -18.24 -2.24
N ARG A 623 11.60 -19.17 -2.65
CA ARG A 623 11.14 -20.44 -3.25
C ARG A 623 10.85 -21.53 -2.23
N ASN A 624 11.30 -21.36 -0.99
CA ASN A 624 11.14 -22.33 0.09
C ASN A 624 10.02 -21.85 1.02
N ILE A 625 8.78 -22.25 0.72
CA ILE A 625 7.62 -21.90 1.54
C ILE A 625 7.62 -22.74 2.83
N GLU A 626 7.41 -22.08 3.97
CA GLU A 626 7.32 -22.73 5.27
C GLU A 626 5.94 -23.35 5.50
N ILE A 627 5.90 -24.62 5.92
CA ILE A 627 4.64 -25.32 6.22
C ILE A 627 3.85 -24.64 7.34
N GLU A 628 4.54 -24.11 8.35
CA GLU A 628 3.87 -23.47 9.48
C GLU A 628 3.18 -22.16 9.07
N ARG A 629 3.73 -21.40 8.11
CA ARG A 629 3.04 -20.24 7.51
C ARG A 629 1.78 -20.66 6.74
N VAL A 630 1.82 -21.78 6.02
CA VAL A 630 0.64 -22.34 5.33
C VAL A 630 -0.45 -22.75 6.32
N LYS A 631 -0.08 -23.40 7.43
CA LYS A 631 -1.04 -23.77 8.49
C LYS A 631 -1.59 -22.53 9.20
N GLU A 632 -0.73 -21.56 9.48
CA GLU A 632 -1.10 -20.30 10.14
C GLU A 632 -2.09 -19.49 9.28
N ILE A 633 -1.78 -19.25 8.01
CA ILE A 633 -2.67 -18.49 7.12
C ILE A 633 -4.00 -19.20 6.90
N TYR A 634 -4.03 -20.54 6.90
CA TYR A 634 -5.27 -21.30 6.85
C TYR A 634 -6.12 -21.13 8.12
N ARG A 635 -5.49 -21.07 9.31
CA ARG A 635 -6.21 -20.74 10.56
C ARG A 635 -6.78 -19.32 10.51
N LEU A 636 -6.02 -18.34 10.00
CA LEU A 636 -6.50 -16.97 9.81
C LEU A 636 -7.66 -16.91 8.79
N PHE A 637 -7.54 -17.65 7.69
CA PHE A 637 -8.58 -17.78 6.67
C PHE A 637 -9.90 -18.24 7.31
N LYS A 638 -9.85 -19.27 8.17
CA LYS A 638 -11.03 -19.73 8.92
C LYS A 638 -11.48 -18.70 9.97
N LYS A 639 -10.56 -18.08 10.72
CA LYS A 639 -10.86 -17.07 11.76
C LYS A 639 -11.64 -15.89 11.20
N HIS A 640 -11.27 -15.38 10.04
CA HIS A 640 -11.93 -14.25 9.41
C HIS A 640 -13.06 -14.65 8.46
N GLU A 641 -13.45 -15.93 8.44
CA GLU A 641 -14.52 -16.45 7.61
C GLU A 641 -14.32 -16.19 6.10
N TYR A 642 -13.07 -16.25 5.64
CA TYR A 642 -12.81 -16.42 4.22
C TYR A 642 -13.29 -17.81 3.78
N GLN A 643 -13.79 -17.90 2.56
CA GLN A 643 -14.39 -19.12 2.03
C GLN A 643 -13.85 -19.43 0.63
N LEU A 644 -13.88 -20.70 0.24
CA LEU A 644 -13.72 -21.03 -1.18
C LEU A 644 -14.99 -20.63 -1.91
N ALA A 645 -14.86 -20.00 -3.07
CA ALA A 645 -15.99 -19.56 -3.89
C ALA A 645 -16.76 -20.73 -4.53
N GLY A 646 -16.13 -21.91 -4.59
CA GLY A 646 -16.63 -23.10 -5.25
C GLY A 646 -15.52 -23.75 -6.07
N LEU A 647 -15.78 -24.97 -6.53
CA LEU A 647 -14.87 -25.64 -7.47
C LEU A 647 -15.10 -25.06 -8.86
N ARG A 648 -14.02 -24.77 -9.58
CA ARG A 648 -14.07 -24.23 -10.94
C ARG A 648 -13.28 -25.07 -11.91
N SER A 649 -13.69 -25.08 -13.16
CA SER A 649 -13.01 -25.74 -14.27
C SER A 649 -13.13 -24.86 -15.51
N PHE A 650 -11.99 -24.47 -16.09
CA PHE A 650 -11.90 -23.66 -17.32
C PHE A 650 -12.71 -22.36 -17.29
N GLY A 651 -12.73 -21.69 -16.15
CA GLY A 651 -13.42 -20.43 -15.93
C GLY A 651 -14.88 -20.58 -15.47
N GLU A 652 -15.42 -21.79 -15.36
CA GLU A 652 -16.83 -22.03 -14.97
C GLU A 652 -16.93 -22.69 -13.59
N TYR A 653 -17.95 -22.35 -12.81
CA TYR A 653 -18.23 -23.04 -11.54
C TYR A 653 -18.87 -24.40 -11.81
N LEU A 654 -18.39 -25.42 -11.11
CA LEU A 654 -18.94 -26.76 -11.15
C LEU A 654 -20.10 -26.90 -10.17
N THR A 655 -21.22 -27.40 -10.67
CA THR A 655 -22.38 -27.77 -9.84
C THR A 655 -22.22 -29.18 -9.26
N ASP A 656 -23.03 -29.51 -8.26
CA ASP A 656 -23.06 -30.87 -7.72
C ASP A 656 -23.53 -31.90 -8.76
N ASP A 657 -24.41 -31.50 -9.68
CA ASP A 657 -24.87 -32.36 -10.79
C ASP A 657 -23.75 -32.61 -11.81
N ASP A 658 -22.90 -31.62 -12.09
CA ASP A 658 -21.73 -31.80 -12.95
C ASP A 658 -20.82 -32.88 -12.37
N ILE A 659 -20.52 -32.78 -11.07
CA ILE A 659 -19.64 -33.71 -10.38
C ILE A 659 -20.30 -35.10 -10.26
N ALA A 660 -21.61 -35.16 -10.01
CA ALA A 660 -22.36 -36.41 -9.97
C ALA A 660 -22.28 -37.15 -11.32
N ARG A 661 -22.45 -36.46 -12.45
CA ARG A 661 -22.30 -37.06 -13.79
C ARG A 661 -20.88 -37.61 -14.02
N LYS A 662 -19.85 -36.87 -13.60
CA LYS A 662 -18.46 -37.36 -13.69
C LYS A 662 -18.26 -38.62 -12.86
N ARG A 663 -18.83 -38.67 -11.66
CA ARG A 663 -18.81 -39.86 -10.79
C ARG A 663 -19.53 -41.05 -11.41
N GLU A 664 -20.67 -40.84 -12.07
CA GLU A 664 -21.40 -41.89 -12.79
C GLU A 664 -20.56 -42.51 -13.92
N TYR A 665 -19.88 -41.68 -14.73
CA TYR A 665 -18.95 -42.19 -15.75
C TYR A 665 -17.79 -42.97 -15.11
N ALA A 666 -17.24 -42.49 -13.99
CA ALA A 666 -16.20 -43.19 -13.27
C ALA A 666 -16.65 -44.57 -12.77
N GLU A 667 -17.88 -44.67 -12.23
CA GLU A 667 -18.47 -45.94 -11.80
C GLU A 667 -18.72 -46.87 -12.98
N GLN A 668 -19.21 -46.36 -14.11
CA GLN A 668 -19.40 -47.14 -15.33
C GLN A 668 -18.09 -47.75 -15.80
N TYR A 669 -17.02 -46.96 -15.89
CA TYR A 669 -15.70 -47.44 -16.31
C TYR A 669 -15.06 -48.42 -15.32
N ARG A 670 -15.38 -48.31 -14.02
CA ARG A 670 -14.97 -49.33 -13.03
C ARG A 670 -15.73 -50.65 -13.19
N ARG A 671 -17.00 -50.59 -13.60
CA ARG A 671 -17.85 -51.78 -13.83
C ARG A 671 -17.59 -52.47 -15.17
N ASP A 672 -17.13 -51.71 -16.17
CA ASP A 672 -16.83 -52.20 -17.52
C ASP A 672 -15.39 -51.86 -17.96
N PRO A 673 -14.41 -52.73 -17.62
CA PRO A 673 -13.01 -52.53 -18.00
C PRO A 673 -12.74 -52.53 -19.50
N GLU A 674 -13.56 -53.24 -20.30
CA GLU A 674 -13.41 -53.28 -21.76
C GLU A 674 -13.83 -51.96 -22.40
N LEU A 675 -14.93 -51.36 -21.91
CA LEU A 675 -15.30 -49.99 -22.27
C LEU A 675 -14.21 -49.00 -21.88
N PHE A 676 -13.67 -49.11 -20.66
CA PHE A 676 -12.60 -48.21 -20.22
C PHE A 676 -11.35 -48.33 -21.12
N ALA A 677 -10.93 -49.54 -21.49
CA ALA A 677 -9.80 -49.75 -22.39
C ALA A 677 -10.03 -49.09 -23.77
N ARG A 678 -11.23 -49.23 -24.35
CA ARG A 678 -11.60 -48.55 -25.61
C ARG A 678 -11.57 -47.04 -25.49
N VAL A 679 -12.13 -46.48 -24.41
CA VAL A 679 -12.09 -45.03 -24.14
C VAL A 679 -10.66 -44.52 -24.03
N LYS A 680 -9.76 -45.26 -23.38
CA LYS A 680 -8.33 -44.89 -23.32
C LYS A 680 -7.67 -44.90 -24.70
N GLU A 681 -7.92 -45.92 -25.51
CA GLU A 681 -7.34 -46.04 -26.86
C GLU A 681 -7.82 -44.93 -27.79
N GLU A 682 -9.14 -44.70 -27.84
CA GLU A 682 -9.72 -43.59 -28.61
C GLU A 682 -9.24 -42.22 -28.12
N GLY A 683 -9.12 -42.06 -26.80
CA GLY A 683 -8.60 -40.86 -26.15
C GLY A 683 -7.16 -40.59 -26.56
N ALA A 684 -6.30 -41.61 -26.57
CA ALA A 684 -4.89 -41.48 -26.95
C ALA A 684 -4.73 -41.05 -28.42
N ILE A 685 -5.53 -41.61 -29.33
CA ILE A 685 -5.55 -41.21 -30.75
C ILE A 685 -5.95 -39.74 -30.88
N LYS A 686 -7.02 -39.31 -30.19
CA LYS A 686 -7.49 -37.91 -30.21
C LYS A 686 -6.47 -36.97 -29.58
N LEU A 687 -5.83 -37.36 -28.48
CA LEU A 687 -4.82 -36.57 -27.78
C LEU A 687 -3.59 -36.30 -28.64
N ALA A 688 -3.19 -37.27 -29.49
CA ALA A 688 -2.09 -37.09 -30.44
C ALA A 688 -2.40 -36.04 -31.52
N ALA A 689 -3.68 -35.83 -31.85
CA ALA A 689 -4.13 -34.80 -32.78
C ALA A 689 -4.26 -33.41 -32.13
N ILE A 690 -4.35 -33.33 -30.80
CA ILE A 690 -4.34 -32.07 -30.06
C ILE A 690 -2.89 -31.60 -29.91
N PRO A 691 -2.52 -30.41 -30.41
CA PRO A 691 -1.16 -29.91 -30.26
C PRO A 691 -0.80 -29.79 -28.77
N PRO A 692 0.45 -30.11 -28.37
CA PRO A 692 0.89 -29.91 -26.99
C PRO A 692 0.83 -28.41 -26.69
N MET A 693 -0.12 -28.03 -25.85
CA MET A 693 -0.31 -26.67 -25.39
C MET A 693 -0.30 -26.70 -23.87
N SER A 694 0.62 -25.94 -23.28
CA SER A 694 0.50 -25.52 -21.89
C SER A 694 0.49 -24.01 -21.87
N LYS A 695 -0.33 -23.45 -20.98
CA LYS A 695 -0.41 -22.02 -20.75
C LYS A 695 -0.78 -21.20 -21.98
N HIS A 696 -1.63 -21.76 -22.85
CA HIS A 696 -2.06 -21.16 -24.12
C HIS A 696 -0.92 -20.88 -25.12
N VAL A 697 0.24 -21.52 -24.95
CA VAL A 697 1.37 -21.45 -25.90
C VAL A 697 1.52 -22.79 -26.59
N SER A 698 1.58 -22.80 -27.94
CA SER A 698 1.88 -24.00 -28.71
C SER A 698 3.40 -24.18 -28.87
N SER A 699 3.85 -25.43 -29.05
CA SER A 699 5.26 -25.76 -29.27
C SER A 699 5.85 -25.23 -30.59
N GLN A 700 5.02 -24.75 -31.52
CA GLN A 700 5.44 -24.25 -32.82
C GLN A 700 5.23 -22.73 -32.93
N GLY A 701 6.30 -21.95 -32.80
CA GLY A 701 6.21 -20.49 -32.90
C GLY A 701 7.53 -19.72 -32.78
N SER A 702 8.60 -20.16 -33.43
CA SER A 702 9.89 -19.42 -33.50
C SER A 702 10.22 -18.84 -34.88
N GLY A 703 9.26 -18.80 -35.81
CA GLY A 703 9.54 -18.57 -37.25
C GLY A 703 9.38 -17.15 -37.82
N GLU A 704 8.70 -16.21 -37.16
CA GLU A 704 8.32 -14.93 -37.81
C GLU A 704 9.18 -13.71 -37.44
N PHE A 705 10.40 -13.90 -36.93
CA PHE A 705 11.23 -12.78 -36.46
C PHE A 705 12.01 -12.05 -37.58
N ALA A 706 12.01 -12.54 -38.82
CA ALA A 706 12.94 -12.09 -39.85
C ALA A 706 12.44 -10.97 -40.81
N LYS A 707 11.19 -10.49 -40.71
CA LYS A 707 10.61 -9.59 -41.75
C LYS A 707 10.47 -8.11 -41.42
N TRP A 708 10.77 -7.64 -40.19
CA TRP A 708 10.42 -6.26 -39.79
C TRP A 708 11.57 -5.43 -39.16
N ALA A 709 12.81 -5.66 -39.56
CA ALA A 709 13.96 -4.87 -39.09
C ALA A 709 14.04 -3.43 -39.69
N GLY A 710 13.08 -3.00 -40.52
CA GLY A 710 13.21 -1.80 -41.37
C GLY A 710 12.50 -0.50 -40.94
N LEU A 711 11.80 -0.44 -39.81
CA LEU A 711 10.91 0.71 -39.48
C LEU A 711 11.22 1.39 -38.14
N GLY A 712 12.52 1.50 -37.80
CA GLY A 712 13.00 2.05 -36.54
C GLY A 712 13.12 3.58 -36.45
N ALA A 713 12.66 4.38 -37.43
CA ALA A 713 13.05 5.81 -37.50
C ALA A 713 11.90 6.84 -37.45
N THR A 714 10.63 6.46 -37.33
CA THR A 714 9.50 7.42 -37.43
C THR A 714 8.57 7.50 -36.21
N ILE A 715 8.81 6.75 -35.13
CA ILE A 715 7.93 6.71 -33.93
C ILE A 715 8.56 7.49 -32.74
N SER A 716 9.34 8.53 -33.01
CA SER A 716 9.89 9.42 -31.98
C SER A 716 8.93 10.55 -31.59
N LEU A 717 7.91 10.83 -32.41
CA LEU A 717 6.97 11.95 -32.23
C LEU A 717 5.66 11.57 -31.53
N GLY A 718 5.27 10.28 -31.52
CA GLY A 718 4.09 9.80 -30.80
C GLY A 718 4.29 9.62 -29.28
N LEU A 719 5.54 9.42 -28.84
CA LEU A 719 5.89 9.17 -27.43
C LEU A 719 5.79 10.42 -26.55
N LEU A 720 5.98 11.62 -27.11
CA LEU A 720 5.77 12.89 -26.41
C LEU A 720 4.28 13.19 -26.19
N GLY A 721 3.39 12.70 -27.06
CA GLY A 721 1.93 12.83 -26.91
C GLY A 721 1.36 11.89 -25.85
N LEU A 722 1.85 10.65 -25.75
CA LEU A 722 1.38 9.67 -24.75
C LEU A 722 1.71 10.10 -23.31
N TRP A 723 2.81 10.82 -23.08
CA TRP A 723 3.16 11.31 -21.75
C TRP A 723 2.16 12.37 -21.23
N GLN A 724 1.42 13.04 -22.13
CA GLN A 724 0.33 13.96 -21.75
C GLN A 724 -1.03 13.25 -21.57
N ILE A 725 -1.25 12.08 -22.19
CA ILE A 725 -2.53 11.35 -22.13
C ILE A 725 -2.67 10.51 -20.85
N VAL A 726 -1.57 10.15 -20.18
CA VAL A 726 -1.57 9.40 -18.91
C VAL A 726 -1.78 10.31 -17.67
N ARG A 727 -2.07 11.61 -17.86
CA ARG A 727 -2.68 12.41 -16.77
C ARG A 727 -4.10 11.87 -16.52
N PRO A 728 -4.48 11.51 -15.29
CA PRO A 728 -5.86 11.15 -15.00
C PRO A 728 -6.77 12.33 -15.38
N ARG A 729 -7.69 12.08 -16.32
CA ARG A 729 -8.77 13.02 -16.61
C ARG A 729 -9.66 13.10 -15.38
N LYS A 730 -9.88 14.34 -14.91
CA LYS A 730 -10.77 14.70 -13.81
C LYS A 730 -12.16 14.09 -14.03
N ASN A 731 -12.60 13.29 -13.06
CA ASN A 731 -13.95 13.28 -12.50
C ASN A 731 -13.82 13.00 -11.00
#